data_AF-A0A1D8NDW8-F1
#
_entry.id   AF-A0A1D8NDW8-F1
#
_cell.length_a   1.000
_cell.length_b   1.000
_cell.length_c   1.000
_cell.angle_alpha   90.00
_cell.angle_beta   90.00
_cell.angle_gamma   90.00
#
_symmetry.space_group_name_H-M   'P 1'
#
loop_
_entity.id
_entity.type
_entity.pdbx_description
1 polymer ?
#
loop_
_entity_poly.entity_id
_entity_poly.type
_entity_poly.pdbx_seq_one_letter_code
_entity_poly.pdbx_strand_id
1 'polypeptide(L)'
;MEDEYQLFASALEALMDNPLELIDRFMDISRDLAAQTAQETEEAMDSENFSNWELEARFWQLTATLSEARERFAETHNDDKMDVEGDSTTTDVFPFSSDASVLQQYKQTHLRVMETFLVNRWLQDNLTPSDHENIEIWGSKWMHTKSDIASKKRLGGGSVGNTSTLVSEMDADAPLRQKKPIAGEDAGYDSKLFRAIFDLIRRRQIKEASQLAEKTGNLSLKMAIGGLAAMEDTDVDPLDDAKAVGTTRTALWRRMCLSVAASPIGDYEKAVYGFLGGDVGTVLEVSDSWETQLLAYTNNMCSDQFEQALNDAHRVSSKTKALIPLVCPGHVSSMQDALELLAESSNIDVKRQAMNPIRTFVGAVINNTIETIASTSSDALRVAASTGQPNAVSESSIILRVLVHLLLALRHGYGGQKELDISHYNIISAYVERLAGEGHMELVPLYVSFLDSEDVTDQYSYYLANISDPSEREQQIHLANQYGVDIKACVKAAVARVFDESMSQYVIPDIIAVKFDNQVEDTDVRLYRAVEWFEDVKMWSETIDASVKLLRRFLLCGKVGAAREAGMRLNVPMLMQQYQADTLGADGNELDELVARELEQLYDLILFLDAVHSWEELMNSPRTHENNTQIAHKVTEIARQSDKLIHDWLIELLQQYTENQEIRPQDYTHLSHLRQIYIPYVILQLLSVYVRSRHIDPRFVTDAIELSVLVADDQQQIYRDFVDSGRLEEFLQCIFQASALMN
;
A
#
# COMPACT_ATOMS: atom_id res chain seq x y z
N MET A 1 -1.66 -12.19 15.97
CA MET A 1 -0.84 -11.85 14.81
C MET A 1 -0.29 -10.47 15.03
N GLU A 2 1.01 -10.28 14.80
CA GLU A 2 1.56 -8.94 14.62
C GLU A 2 0.86 -8.30 13.41
N ASP A 3 0.67 -7.00 13.46
CA ASP A 3 0.03 -6.25 12.39
C ASP A 3 0.94 -6.23 11.16
N GLU A 4 0.46 -6.80 10.05
CA GLU A 4 1.24 -6.92 8.81
C GLU A 4 1.72 -5.56 8.30
N TYR A 5 0.92 -4.51 8.42
CA TYR A 5 1.29 -3.19 7.92
C TYR A 5 2.43 -2.58 8.73
N GLN A 6 2.41 -2.81 10.05
CA GLN A 6 3.47 -2.35 10.94
C GLN A 6 4.80 -3.04 10.63
N LEU A 7 4.79 -4.34 10.31
CA LEU A 7 6.01 -5.09 9.98
C LEU A 7 6.67 -4.55 8.69
N PHE A 8 5.89 -4.36 7.63
CA PHE A 8 6.39 -3.82 6.37
C PHE A 8 6.83 -2.34 6.52
N ALA A 9 6.09 -1.53 7.28
CA ALA A 9 6.49 -0.17 7.61
C ALA A 9 7.82 -0.13 8.39
N SER A 10 8.00 -1.00 9.38
CA SER A 10 9.25 -1.08 10.16
C SER A 10 10.46 -1.45 9.29
N ALA A 11 10.25 -2.30 8.27
CA ALA A 11 11.29 -2.59 7.28
C ALA A 11 11.65 -1.36 6.43
N LEU A 12 10.67 -0.54 6.06
CA LEU A 12 10.88 0.74 5.36
C LEU A 12 11.56 1.79 6.24
N GLU A 13 11.29 1.85 7.54
CA GLU A 13 12.00 2.80 8.43
C GLU A 13 13.51 2.49 8.48
N ALA A 14 13.85 1.21 8.46
CA ALA A 14 15.24 0.77 8.45
C ALA A 14 15.93 0.90 7.08
N LEU A 15 15.19 1.36 6.04
CA LEU A 15 15.68 1.63 4.68
C LEU A 15 16.70 2.77 4.62
N MET A 16 16.66 3.71 5.58
CA MET A 16 17.52 4.90 5.54
C MET A 16 19.02 4.57 5.53
N ASP A 17 19.42 3.34 5.88
CA ASP A 17 20.81 2.91 5.96
C ASP A 17 21.27 1.93 4.84
N ASN A 18 20.42 1.02 4.32
CA ASN A 18 20.83 0.03 3.29
C ASN A 18 19.65 -0.47 2.40
N PRO A 19 19.50 0.05 1.16
CA PRO A 19 18.38 -0.31 0.28
C PRO A 19 18.47 -1.73 -0.31
N LEU A 20 19.66 -2.35 -0.31
CA LEU A 20 19.86 -3.68 -0.90
C LEU A 20 19.28 -4.82 -0.04
N GLU A 21 19.14 -4.61 1.27
CA GLU A 21 18.55 -5.60 2.19
C GLU A 21 17.02 -5.52 2.28
N LEU A 22 16.39 -4.50 1.67
CA LEU A 22 14.97 -4.25 1.86
C LEU A 22 14.11 -5.41 1.35
N ILE A 23 14.39 -5.92 0.16
CA ILE A 23 13.63 -7.03 -0.43
C ILE A 23 13.83 -8.32 0.38
N ASP A 24 15.03 -8.53 0.93
CA ASP A 24 15.30 -9.68 1.79
C ASP A 24 14.46 -9.59 3.08
N ARG A 25 14.30 -8.39 3.65
CA ARG A 25 13.41 -8.18 4.81
C ARG A 25 11.94 -8.42 4.46
N PHE A 26 11.46 -7.96 3.30
CA PHE A 26 10.09 -8.25 2.87
C PHE A 26 9.86 -9.75 2.66
N MET A 27 10.86 -10.45 2.12
CA MET A 27 10.84 -11.91 1.97
C MET A 27 10.76 -12.59 3.34
N ASP A 28 11.57 -12.17 4.31
CA ASP A 28 11.59 -12.75 5.65
C ASP A 28 10.29 -12.49 6.41
N ILE A 29 9.75 -11.27 6.35
CA ILE A 29 8.43 -10.92 6.92
C ILE A 29 7.33 -11.82 6.32
N SER A 30 7.30 -11.96 5.00
CA SER A 30 6.29 -12.80 4.32
C SER A 30 6.41 -14.27 4.73
N ARG A 31 7.65 -14.78 4.90
CA ARG A 31 7.91 -16.15 5.35
C ARG A 31 7.48 -16.36 6.79
N ASP A 32 7.75 -15.40 7.67
CA ASP A 32 7.37 -15.45 9.07
C ASP A 32 5.85 -15.41 9.23
N LEU A 33 5.16 -14.57 8.45
CA LEU A 33 3.69 -14.51 8.43
C LEU A 33 3.06 -15.80 7.88
N ALA A 34 3.65 -16.42 6.86
CA ALA A 34 3.26 -17.76 6.40
C ALA A 34 3.43 -18.80 7.52
N ALA A 35 4.57 -18.79 8.22
CA ALA A 35 4.84 -19.73 9.31
C ALA A 35 3.92 -19.53 10.51
N GLN A 36 3.58 -18.29 10.86
CA GLN A 36 2.60 -17.96 11.90
C GLN A 36 1.22 -18.49 11.53
N THR A 37 0.76 -18.25 10.30
CA THR A 37 -0.54 -18.74 9.80
C THR A 37 -0.62 -20.27 9.86
N ALA A 38 0.46 -20.97 9.49
CA ALA A 38 0.54 -22.43 9.55
C ALA A 38 0.50 -22.98 10.99
N GLN A 39 0.92 -22.21 12.00
CA GLN A 39 0.90 -22.62 13.41
C GLN A 39 -0.48 -22.47 14.06
N GLU A 40 -1.41 -21.72 13.46
CA GLU A 40 -2.72 -21.44 14.07
C GLU A 40 -3.64 -22.68 14.06
N THR A 41 -3.78 -23.36 12.91
CA THR A 41 -4.54 -24.63 12.77
C THR A 41 -4.11 -25.39 11.51
N GLU A 42 -4.35 -26.72 11.45
CA GLU A 42 -4.14 -27.51 10.22
C GLU A 42 -5.03 -27.00 9.06
N GLU A 43 -6.24 -26.50 9.34
CA GLU A 43 -7.13 -25.89 8.33
C GLU A 43 -6.61 -24.52 7.83
N ALA A 44 -5.81 -23.81 8.62
CA ALA A 44 -5.20 -22.55 8.22
C ALA A 44 -4.05 -22.73 7.21
N MET A 45 -3.42 -23.91 7.16
CA MET A 45 -2.43 -24.25 6.12
C MET A 45 -3.05 -24.33 4.72
N ASP A 46 -4.34 -24.71 4.63
CA ASP A 46 -5.09 -24.77 3.38
C ASP A 46 -5.79 -23.44 3.04
N SER A 47 -5.56 -22.39 3.84
CA SER A 47 -6.18 -21.08 3.65
C SER A 47 -5.57 -20.32 2.46
N GLU A 48 -6.39 -19.52 1.80
CA GLU A 48 -5.95 -18.60 0.74
C GLU A 48 -4.90 -17.60 1.26
N ASN A 49 -4.99 -17.22 2.53
CA ASN A 49 -4.02 -16.33 3.19
C ASN A 49 -2.64 -16.96 3.29
N PHE A 50 -2.54 -18.21 3.75
CA PHE A 50 -1.26 -18.93 3.79
C PHE A 50 -0.63 -19.03 2.39
N SER A 51 -1.44 -19.39 1.38
CA SER A 51 -0.95 -19.45 0.00
C SER A 51 -0.48 -18.10 -0.52
N ASN A 52 -1.14 -16.99 -0.15
CA ASN A 52 -0.74 -15.65 -0.58
C ASN A 52 0.60 -15.25 0.06
N TRP A 53 0.81 -15.51 1.35
CA TRP A 53 2.09 -15.24 2.01
C TRP A 53 3.25 -16.03 1.43
N GLU A 54 3.02 -17.31 1.13
CA GLU A 54 4.04 -18.15 0.50
C GLU A 54 4.38 -17.62 -0.91
N LEU A 55 3.37 -17.24 -1.70
CA LEU A 55 3.58 -16.65 -3.01
C LEU A 55 4.31 -15.31 -2.94
N GLU A 56 4.01 -14.47 -1.94
CA GLU A 56 4.67 -13.19 -1.74
C GLU A 56 6.14 -13.36 -1.36
N ALA A 57 6.46 -14.29 -0.43
CA ALA A 57 7.85 -14.60 -0.08
C ALA A 57 8.64 -15.09 -1.31
N ARG A 58 8.04 -15.96 -2.12
CA ARG A 58 8.65 -16.46 -3.37
C ARG A 58 8.82 -15.34 -4.40
N PHE A 59 7.87 -14.41 -4.48
CA PHE A 59 7.92 -13.24 -5.34
C PHE A 59 9.10 -12.32 -4.97
N TRP A 60 9.28 -12.01 -3.68
CA TRP A 60 10.41 -11.19 -3.22
C TRP A 60 11.75 -11.86 -3.50
N GLN A 61 11.86 -13.18 -3.26
CA GLN A 61 13.06 -13.96 -3.59
C GLN A 61 13.43 -13.87 -5.08
N LEU A 62 12.44 -14.01 -5.97
CA LEU A 62 12.66 -13.92 -7.42
C LEU A 62 13.08 -12.51 -7.83
N THR A 63 12.38 -11.50 -7.30
CA THR A 63 12.66 -10.08 -7.56
C THR A 63 14.08 -9.74 -7.15
N ALA A 64 14.54 -10.27 -6.01
CA ALA A 64 15.90 -10.08 -5.57
C ALA A 64 16.93 -10.72 -6.51
N THR A 65 16.72 -12.00 -6.79
CA THR A 65 17.61 -12.80 -7.65
C THR A 65 17.78 -12.18 -9.05
N LEU A 66 16.68 -11.73 -9.66
CA LEU A 66 16.71 -11.14 -11.00
C LEU A 66 17.31 -9.73 -11.00
N SER A 67 16.99 -8.91 -10.00
CA SER A 67 17.53 -7.55 -9.90
C SER A 67 19.04 -7.56 -9.68
N GLU A 68 19.56 -8.40 -8.76
CA GLU A 68 20.99 -8.58 -8.54
C GLU A 68 21.71 -9.04 -9.82
N ALA A 69 21.09 -9.96 -10.58
CA ALA A 69 21.65 -10.44 -11.83
C ALA A 69 21.68 -9.35 -12.91
N ARG A 70 20.63 -8.52 -13.02
CA ARG A 70 20.57 -7.39 -13.95
C ARG A 70 21.59 -6.31 -13.61
N GLU A 71 21.76 -6.00 -12.32
CA GLU A 71 22.73 -5.03 -11.85
C GLU A 71 24.16 -5.46 -12.19
N ARG A 72 24.54 -6.71 -11.84
CA ARG A 72 25.85 -7.28 -12.21
C ARG A 72 26.09 -7.28 -13.72
N PHE A 73 25.06 -7.56 -14.50
CA PHE A 73 25.16 -7.52 -15.97
C PHE A 73 25.42 -6.09 -16.47
N ALA A 74 24.75 -5.08 -15.91
CA ALA A 74 24.96 -3.68 -16.25
C ALA A 74 26.35 -3.18 -15.85
N GLU A 75 26.86 -3.57 -14.67
CA GLU A 75 28.21 -3.21 -14.22
C GLU A 75 29.31 -3.75 -15.14
N THR A 76 29.16 -4.98 -15.61
CA THR A 76 30.17 -5.65 -16.46
C THR A 76 30.19 -5.13 -17.90
N HIS A 77 29.10 -4.52 -18.38
CA HIS A 77 28.95 -4.07 -19.78
C HIS A 77 28.92 -2.54 -19.94
N ASN A 78 29.16 -1.76 -18.89
CA ASN A 78 29.32 -0.31 -18.98
C ASN A 78 30.75 0.06 -19.42
N ASP A 79 30.90 0.57 -20.65
CA ASP A 79 32.17 0.89 -21.34
C ASP A 79 33.05 1.97 -20.67
N ASP A 80 32.54 2.77 -19.72
CA ASP A 80 33.26 3.94 -19.17
C ASP A 80 34.27 3.63 -18.05
N LYS A 81 34.48 2.36 -17.67
CA LYS A 81 35.45 1.94 -16.62
C LYS A 81 36.51 0.96 -17.09
N MET A 82 36.84 0.93 -18.38
CA MET A 82 37.77 -0.02 -18.97
C MET A 82 39.27 0.38 -18.87
N ASP A 83 39.66 1.12 -17.82
CA ASP A 83 41.05 1.59 -17.59
C ASP A 83 41.63 1.16 -16.22
N VAL A 84 41.16 0.05 -15.64
CA VAL A 84 41.85 -0.59 -14.51
C VAL A 84 42.26 -2.00 -14.91
N GLU A 85 43.57 -2.20 -15.12
CA GLU A 85 44.22 -3.51 -15.16
C GLU A 85 43.93 -4.25 -13.84
N GLY A 86 42.89 -5.06 -13.83
CA GLY A 86 42.48 -5.84 -12.66
C GLY A 86 41.19 -6.62 -12.89
N ASP A 87 41.34 -7.87 -13.35
CA ASP A 87 40.36 -8.96 -13.30
C ASP A 87 39.03 -8.73 -14.06
N SER A 88 39.08 -8.79 -15.40
CA SER A 88 37.87 -9.00 -16.20
C SER A 88 37.28 -10.38 -15.86
N THR A 89 36.17 -10.42 -15.12
CA THR A 89 35.46 -11.64 -14.70
C THR A 89 34.83 -12.45 -15.86
N THR A 90 35.06 -12.05 -17.11
CA THR A 90 34.68 -12.84 -18.29
C THR A 90 35.60 -14.03 -18.40
N THR A 91 35.06 -15.23 -18.21
CA THR A 91 35.83 -16.47 -18.40
C THR A 91 36.14 -16.62 -19.88
N ASP A 92 37.41 -16.48 -20.26
CA ASP A 92 37.85 -16.74 -21.63
C ASP A 92 37.64 -18.22 -21.95
N VAL A 93 36.73 -18.51 -22.88
CA VAL A 93 36.44 -19.87 -23.33
C VAL A 93 37.30 -20.20 -24.54
N PHE A 94 38.00 -21.32 -24.45
CA PHE A 94 38.83 -21.86 -25.51
C PHE A 94 38.17 -23.08 -26.17
N PRO A 95 38.66 -23.52 -27.35
CA PRO A 95 38.13 -24.72 -28.01
C PRO A 95 38.17 -26.00 -27.16
N PHE A 96 39.08 -26.05 -26.18
CA PHE A 96 39.24 -27.18 -25.26
C PHE A 96 38.45 -27.05 -23.95
N SER A 97 37.92 -25.87 -23.62
CA SER A 97 37.16 -25.65 -22.38
C SER A 97 35.97 -26.61 -22.28
N SER A 98 35.48 -26.89 -21.07
CA SER A 98 34.34 -27.79 -20.89
C SER A 98 33.03 -27.20 -21.43
N ASP A 99 32.01 -28.04 -21.62
CA ASP A 99 30.68 -27.59 -22.08
C ASP A 99 30.00 -26.69 -21.02
N ALA A 100 30.31 -26.91 -19.73
CA ALA A 100 29.85 -26.07 -18.64
C ALA A 100 30.41 -24.62 -18.74
N SER A 101 31.71 -24.48 -19.04
CA SER A 101 32.35 -23.17 -19.24
C SER A 101 31.77 -22.39 -20.42
N VAL A 102 31.46 -23.08 -21.53
CA VAL A 102 30.77 -22.48 -22.69
C VAL A 102 29.40 -21.93 -22.27
N LEU A 103 28.62 -22.72 -21.51
CA LEU A 103 27.30 -22.29 -21.03
C LEU A 103 27.41 -21.11 -20.06
N GLN A 104 28.41 -21.12 -19.16
CA GLN A 104 28.63 -20.02 -18.22
C GLN A 104 28.96 -18.71 -18.93
N GLN A 105 29.87 -18.74 -19.91
CA GLN A 105 30.18 -17.57 -20.73
C GLN A 105 28.95 -17.10 -21.53
N TYR A 106 28.17 -18.03 -22.06
CA TYR A 106 26.95 -17.70 -22.79
C TYR A 106 25.92 -16.97 -21.91
N LYS A 107 25.78 -17.38 -20.64
CA LYS A 107 24.94 -16.67 -19.66
C LYS A 107 25.48 -15.28 -19.31
N GLN A 108 26.79 -15.14 -19.16
CA GLN A 108 27.42 -13.84 -18.87
C GLN A 108 27.26 -12.83 -20.01
N THR A 109 27.14 -13.31 -21.25
CA THR A 109 27.01 -12.46 -22.45
C THR A 109 25.55 -12.21 -22.86
N HIS A 110 24.61 -13.08 -22.45
CA HIS A 110 23.20 -12.98 -22.83
C HIS A 110 22.29 -12.90 -21.59
N LEU A 111 21.90 -11.68 -21.21
CA LEU A 111 21.05 -11.42 -20.03
C LEU A 111 19.77 -12.28 -20.00
N ARG A 112 19.03 -12.34 -21.10
CA ARG A 112 17.77 -13.12 -21.18
C ARG A 112 17.96 -14.61 -20.92
N VAL A 113 19.10 -15.16 -21.32
CA VAL A 113 19.45 -16.57 -21.07
C VAL A 113 19.71 -16.76 -19.59
N MET A 114 20.52 -15.90 -18.98
CA MET A 114 20.76 -15.93 -17.54
C MET A 114 19.45 -15.85 -16.75
N GLU A 115 18.55 -14.91 -17.08
CA GLU A 115 17.23 -14.77 -16.45
C GLU A 115 16.40 -16.06 -16.57
N THR A 116 16.38 -16.71 -17.75
CA THR A 116 15.64 -17.96 -17.97
C THR A 116 16.13 -19.08 -17.03
N PHE A 117 17.45 -19.22 -16.87
CA PHE A 117 18.03 -20.21 -15.96
C PHE A 117 17.80 -19.89 -14.48
N LEU A 118 17.78 -18.60 -14.11
CA LEU A 118 17.48 -18.17 -12.74
C LEU A 118 16.00 -18.44 -12.40
N VAL A 119 15.07 -18.13 -13.30
CA VAL A 119 13.64 -18.45 -13.14
C VAL A 119 13.45 -19.96 -13.04
N ASN A 120 14.10 -20.74 -13.91
CA ASN A 120 14.02 -22.20 -13.87
C ASN A 120 14.50 -22.74 -12.51
N ARG A 121 15.65 -22.27 -12.01
CA ARG A 121 16.16 -22.65 -10.70
C ARG A 121 15.21 -22.24 -9.57
N TRP A 122 14.71 -21.01 -9.59
CA TRP A 122 13.76 -20.50 -8.59
C TRP A 122 12.49 -21.36 -8.53
N LEU A 123 11.96 -21.78 -9.68
CA LEU A 123 10.82 -22.71 -9.72
C LEU A 123 11.16 -24.05 -9.07
N GLN A 124 12.30 -24.65 -9.42
CA GLN A 124 12.72 -25.95 -8.87
C GLN A 124 12.94 -25.90 -7.35
N ASP A 125 13.59 -24.85 -6.86
CA ASP A 125 13.92 -24.70 -5.43
C ASP A 125 12.65 -24.46 -4.57
N ASN A 126 11.57 -23.92 -5.16
CA ASN A 126 10.31 -23.60 -4.46
C ASN A 126 9.19 -24.65 -4.64
N LEU A 127 9.46 -25.77 -5.32
CA LEU A 127 8.48 -26.86 -5.41
C LEU A 127 8.39 -27.67 -4.11
N THR A 128 7.16 -27.87 -3.63
CA THR A 128 6.87 -28.61 -2.40
C THR A 128 7.14 -30.11 -2.56
N PRO A 129 7.69 -30.80 -1.53
CA PRO A 129 7.79 -32.26 -1.53
C PRO A 129 6.44 -32.92 -1.71
N SER A 130 6.41 -34.01 -2.48
CA SER A 130 5.20 -34.83 -2.60
C SER A 130 5.28 -36.06 -1.72
N ASP A 131 4.15 -36.48 -1.15
CA ASP A 131 4.02 -37.77 -0.46
C ASP A 131 4.43 -38.96 -1.33
N HIS A 132 4.40 -38.79 -2.66
CA HIS A 132 4.83 -39.80 -3.62
C HIS A 132 6.32 -40.13 -3.54
N GLU A 133 7.15 -39.30 -2.91
CA GLU A 133 8.57 -39.60 -2.68
C GLU A 133 8.77 -40.76 -1.68
N ASN A 134 7.79 -41.02 -0.80
CA ASN A 134 7.85 -42.04 0.25
C ASN A 134 7.44 -43.43 -0.25
N ILE A 135 8.20 -44.00 -1.19
CA ILE A 135 7.93 -45.32 -1.76
C ILE A 135 8.64 -46.43 -0.99
N GLU A 136 7.93 -47.52 -0.73
CA GLU A 136 8.52 -48.75 -0.23
C GLU A 136 9.49 -49.36 -1.26
N ILE A 137 10.76 -49.49 -0.90
CA ILE A 137 11.79 -49.92 -1.84
C ILE A 137 11.76 -51.44 -1.99
N TRP A 138 11.48 -51.92 -3.20
CA TRP A 138 11.65 -53.32 -3.56
C TRP A 138 13.10 -53.57 -3.95
N GLY A 139 13.76 -54.54 -3.31
CA GLY A 139 15.20 -54.78 -3.47
C GLY A 139 15.65 -55.33 -4.82
N SER A 140 14.74 -55.59 -5.78
CA SER A 140 15.11 -56.02 -7.13
C SER A 140 14.11 -55.54 -8.18
N LYS A 141 14.61 -54.96 -9.27
CA LYS A 141 13.80 -54.58 -10.44
C LYS A 141 13.07 -55.79 -11.03
N TRP A 142 11.78 -55.60 -11.33
CA TRP A 142 10.86 -56.56 -11.94
C TRP A 142 10.89 -57.95 -11.29
N MET A 143 10.69 -57.99 -9.96
CA MET A 143 10.77 -59.21 -9.16
C MET A 143 9.74 -60.27 -9.61
N HIS A 144 8.52 -59.84 -9.95
CA HIS A 144 7.45 -60.74 -10.36
C HIS A 144 7.69 -61.29 -11.77
N THR A 145 8.11 -60.43 -12.69
CA THR A 145 8.50 -60.80 -14.06
C THR A 145 9.69 -61.76 -14.06
N LYS A 146 10.71 -61.49 -13.23
CA LYS A 146 11.85 -62.40 -13.05
C LYS A 146 11.42 -63.77 -12.52
N SER A 147 10.48 -63.80 -11.59
CA SER A 147 9.94 -65.03 -11.02
C SER A 147 9.17 -65.85 -12.05
N ASP A 148 8.39 -65.19 -12.92
CA ASP A 148 7.68 -65.80 -14.04
C ASP A 148 8.65 -66.35 -15.11
N ILE A 149 9.68 -65.59 -15.49
CA ILE A 149 10.72 -66.07 -16.42
C ILE A 149 11.43 -67.31 -15.83
N ALA A 150 11.78 -67.27 -14.53
CA ALA A 150 12.48 -68.35 -13.85
C ALA A 150 11.61 -69.60 -13.63
N SER A 151 10.31 -69.45 -13.38
CA SER A 151 9.38 -70.58 -13.24
C SER A 151 9.23 -71.30 -14.59
N LYS A 152 9.10 -70.54 -15.69
CA LYS A 152 9.01 -71.07 -17.06
C LYS A 152 10.27 -71.80 -17.50
N LYS A 153 11.47 -71.28 -17.18
CA LYS A 153 12.74 -71.99 -17.44
C LYS A 153 12.83 -73.32 -16.70
N ARG A 154 12.29 -73.40 -15.47
CA ARG A 154 12.28 -74.63 -14.65
C ARG A 154 11.30 -75.69 -15.14
N LEU A 155 10.19 -75.28 -15.73
CA LEU A 155 9.15 -76.19 -16.24
C LEU A 155 9.52 -76.92 -17.55
N GLY A 156 10.68 -76.63 -18.15
CA GLY A 156 11.19 -77.26 -19.36
C GLY A 156 10.41 -76.83 -20.60
N GLY A 157 11.10 -76.26 -21.59
CA GLY A 157 10.51 -75.69 -22.82
C GLY A 157 9.86 -76.68 -23.79
N GLY A 158 9.17 -77.71 -23.29
CA GLY A 158 8.56 -78.79 -24.05
C GLY A 158 7.05 -78.90 -23.83
N SER A 159 6.32 -78.42 -24.84
CA SER A 159 5.00 -78.87 -25.27
C SER A 159 3.74 -78.12 -24.81
N VAL A 160 3.02 -77.68 -25.84
CA VAL A 160 1.60 -77.27 -25.93
C VAL A 160 1.24 -75.86 -25.46
N GLY A 161 1.39 -74.90 -26.37
CA GLY A 161 0.30 -73.95 -26.67
C GLY A 161 0.18 -72.67 -25.85
N ASN A 162 1.11 -72.33 -24.97
CA ASN A 162 1.05 -71.06 -24.23
C ASN A 162 2.09 -70.07 -24.74
N THR A 163 1.70 -69.25 -25.73
CA THR A 163 2.45 -68.05 -26.10
C THR A 163 2.58 -67.17 -24.87
N SER A 164 3.76 -67.15 -24.24
CA SER A 164 4.04 -66.29 -23.09
C SER A 164 3.66 -64.84 -23.41
N THR A 165 2.68 -64.31 -22.66
CA THR A 165 2.23 -62.93 -22.75
C THR A 165 3.27 -61.95 -22.23
N LEU A 166 4.08 -62.36 -21.25
CA LEU A 166 5.13 -61.53 -20.63
C LEU A 166 6.49 -61.63 -21.36
N VAL A 167 7.34 -60.62 -21.12
CA VAL A 167 8.72 -60.51 -21.63
C VAL A 167 9.61 -61.69 -21.22
N SER A 168 10.60 -62.00 -22.06
CA SER A 168 11.57 -63.09 -21.82
C SER A 168 12.94 -62.64 -21.32
N GLU A 169 13.21 -61.33 -21.35
CA GLU A 169 14.50 -60.72 -20.99
C GLU A 169 14.27 -59.60 -19.95
N MET A 170 15.34 -59.20 -19.24
CA MET A 170 15.28 -58.31 -18.05
C MET A 170 15.91 -56.93 -18.28
N ASP A 171 16.38 -56.65 -19.50
CA ASP A 171 16.84 -55.32 -19.92
C ASP A 171 15.65 -54.34 -20.04
N ALA A 172 15.94 -53.05 -19.84
CA ALA A 172 14.91 -52.01 -19.77
C ALA A 172 14.13 -51.83 -21.09
N ASP A 173 14.74 -52.15 -22.24
CA ASP A 173 14.10 -52.05 -23.55
C ASP A 173 13.38 -53.35 -23.98
N ALA A 174 13.43 -54.43 -23.19
CA ALA A 174 12.74 -55.69 -23.49
C ALA A 174 11.24 -55.52 -23.77
N PRO A 175 10.46 -54.71 -23.02
CA PRO A 175 9.04 -54.51 -23.29
C PRO A 175 8.79 -53.85 -24.65
N LEU A 176 9.64 -52.89 -25.04
CA LEU A 176 9.56 -52.18 -26.32
C LEU A 176 9.99 -53.06 -27.50
N ARG A 177 11.14 -53.75 -27.36
CA ARG A 177 11.73 -54.62 -28.38
C ARG A 177 10.86 -55.85 -28.67
N GLN A 178 10.32 -56.47 -27.63
CA GLN A 178 9.52 -57.69 -27.74
C GLN A 178 8.01 -57.40 -27.93
N LYS A 179 7.58 -56.16 -27.69
CA LYS A 179 6.16 -55.75 -27.68
C LYS A 179 5.31 -56.60 -26.74
N LYS A 180 5.85 -56.89 -25.56
CA LYS A 180 5.20 -57.68 -24.50
C LYS A 180 5.22 -56.91 -23.18
N PRO A 181 4.16 -56.97 -22.37
CA PRO A 181 4.14 -56.33 -21.06
C PRO A 181 5.02 -57.06 -20.03
N ILE A 182 5.36 -56.33 -18.97
CA ILE A 182 5.88 -56.88 -17.71
C ILE A 182 4.72 -57.32 -16.80
N ALA A 183 5.01 -57.98 -15.68
CA ALA A 183 3.98 -58.34 -14.70
C ALA A 183 3.23 -57.08 -14.20
N GLY A 184 1.93 -57.20 -13.93
CA GLY A 184 1.08 -56.05 -13.58
C GLY A 184 1.50 -55.37 -12.27
N GLU A 185 1.97 -56.16 -11.30
CA GLU A 185 2.51 -55.69 -10.03
C GLU A 185 3.78 -54.87 -10.22
N ASP A 186 4.68 -55.34 -11.10
CA ASP A 186 5.91 -54.63 -11.45
C ASP A 186 5.60 -53.32 -12.21
N ALA A 187 4.62 -53.34 -13.13
CA ALA A 187 4.19 -52.14 -13.86
C ALA A 187 3.58 -51.08 -12.94
N GLY A 188 2.75 -51.49 -11.97
CA GLY A 188 2.18 -50.59 -10.98
C GLY A 188 3.24 -50.00 -10.04
N TYR A 189 4.26 -50.79 -9.69
CA TYR A 189 5.41 -50.31 -8.91
C TYR A 189 6.27 -49.32 -9.69
N ASP A 190 6.63 -49.65 -10.94
CA ASP A 190 7.40 -48.77 -11.82
C ASP A 190 6.70 -47.43 -12.01
N SER A 191 5.38 -47.41 -12.24
CA SER A 191 4.61 -46.17 -12.37
C SER A 191 4.75 -45.25 -11.15
N LYS A 192 4.66 -45.79 -9.92
CA LYS A 192 4.89 -45.02 -8.69
C LYS A 192 6.34 -44.56 -8.59
N LEU A 193 7.29 -45.44 -8.87
CA LEU A 193 8.72 -45.13 -8.81
C LEU A 193 9.11 -44.00 -9.77
N PHE A 194 8.65 -44.05 -11.01
CA PHE A 194 8.92 -42.99 -11.99
C PHE A 194 8.30 -41.66 -11.57
N ARG A 195 7.11 -41.68 -10.94
CA ARG A 195 6.52 -40.48 -10.35
C ARG A 195 7.41 -39.86 -9.26
N ALA A 196 7.89 -40.66 -8.30
CA ALA A 196 8.81 -40.17 -7.27
C ALA A 196 10.11 -39.62 -7.85
N ILE A 197 10.69 -40.33 -8.83
CA ILE A 197 11.92 -39.87 -9.49
C ILE A 197 11.66 -38.56 -10.25
N PHE A 198 10.52 -38.44 -10.92
CA PHE A 198 10.12 -37.21 -11.60
C PHE A 198 9.99 -36.04 -10.62
N ASP A 199 9.36 -36.25 -9.46
CA ASP A 199 9.22 -35.24 -8.41
C ASP A 199 10.59 -34.78 -7.90
N LEU A 200 11.51 -35.70 -7.61
CA LEU A 200 12.89 -35.39 -7.20
C LEU A 200 13.68 -34.62 -8.29
N ILE A 201 13.52 -35.00 -9.57
CA ILE A 201 14.19 -34.32 -10.68
C ILE A 201 13.66 -32.89 -10.84
N ARG A 202 12.34 -32.69 -10.77
CA ARG A 202 11.72 -31.36 -10.84
C ARG A 202 12.16 -30.44 -9.69
N ARG A 203 12.49 -31.00 -8.53
CA ARG A 203 13.00 -30.27 -7.36
C ARG A 203 14.52 -30.12 -7.34
N ARG A 204 15.19 -30.43 -8.46
CA ARG A 204 16.66 -30.37 -8.59
C ARG A 204 17.42 -31.29 -7.62
N GLN A 205 16.75 -32.27 -7.00
CA GLN A 205 17.36 -33.28 -6.12
C GLN A 205 17.96 -34.44 -6.92
N ILE A 206 18.84 -34.12 -7.87
CA ILE A 206 19.42 -35.08 -8.84
C ILE A 206 20.19 -36.21 -8.16
N LYS A 207 20.86 -35.92 -7.04
CA LYS A 207 21.60 -36.91 -6.24
C LYS A 207 20.65 -37.94 -5.62
N GLU A 208 19.53 -37.51 -5.07
CA GLU A 208 18.54 -38.37 -4.44
C GLU A 208 17.81 -39.21 -5.48
N ALA A 209 17.42 -38.61 -6.61
CA ALA A 209 16.85 -39.32 -7.76
C ALA A 209 17.78 -40.43 -8.27
N SER A 210 19.09 -40.15 -8.38
CA SER A 210 20.10 -41.11 -8.80
C SER A 210 20.27 -42.26 -7.80
N GLN A 211 20.24 -41.96 -6.50
CA GLN A 211 20.31 -42.98 -5.44
C GLN A 211 19.05 -43.85 -5.41
N LEU A 212 17.88 -43.26 -5.63
CA LEU A 212 16.61 -43.99 -5.69
C LEU A 212 16.58 -44.94 -6.91
N ALA A 213 17.05 -44.46 -8.07
CA ALA A 213 17.22 -45.30 -9.26
C ALA A 213 18.22 -46.46 -9.01
N GLU A 214 19.29 -46.24 -8.24
CA GLU A 214 20.24 -47.30 -7.88
C GLU A 214 19.64 -48.34 -6.94
N LYS A 215 19.00 -47.90 -5.85
CA LYS A 215 18.40 -48.78 -4.84
C LYS A 215 17.29 -49.67 -5.43
N THR A 216 16.58 -49.17 -6.44
CA THR A 216 15.51 -49.91 -7.12
C THR A 216 16.00 -50.77 -8.30
N GLY A 217 17.30 -50.72 -8.63
CA GLY A 217 17.87 -51.47 -9.75
C GLY A 217 17.63 -50.86 -11.13
N ASN A 218 17.15 -49.61 -11.21
CA ASN A 218 16.97 -48.83 -12.43
C ASN A 218 18.27 -48.16 -12.90
N LEU A 219 19.30 -48.99 -13.14
CA LEU A 219 20.64 -48.50 -13.49
C LEU A 219 20.70 -47.75 -14.82
N SER A 220 19.90 -48.14 -15.82
CA SER A 220 19.82 -47.43 -17.11
C SER A 220 19.31 -46.00 -16.93
N LEU A 221 18.31 -45.82 -16.07
CA LEU A 221 17.75 -44.51 -15.74
C LEU A 221 18.76 -43.67 -14.96
N LYS A 222 19.45 -44.25 -13.97
CA LYS A 222 20.55 -43.58 -13.27
C LYS A 222 21.60 -43.03 -14.24
N MET A 223 21.99 -43.83 -15.24
CA MET A 223 22.93 -43.38 -16.28
C MET A 223 22.36 -42.26 -17.14
N ALA A 224 21.07 -42.30 -17.47
CA ALA A 224 20.40 -41.23 -18.21
C ALA A 224 20.36 -39.92 -17.41
N ILE A 225 20.02 -39.98 -16.11
CA ILE A 225 20.02 -38.83 -15.18
C ILE A 225 21.43 -38.23 -15.06
N GLY A 226 22.48 -39.07 -15.03
CA GLY A 226 23.86 -38.60 -14.99
C GLY A 226 24.29 -37.77 -16.21
N GLY A 227 23.57 -37.88 -17.33
CA GLY A 227 23.81 -37.07 -18.52
C GLY A 227 23.23 -35.65 -18.45
N LEU A 228 22.43 -35.33 -17.42
CA LEU A 228 21.86 -33.99 -17.21
C LEU A 228 22.93 -32.96 -16.82
N ALA A 229 24.00 -33.38 -16.15
CA ALA A 229 25.12 -32.51 -15.84
C ALA A 229 25.84 -32.11 -17.13
N ALA A 230 25.98 -30.80 -17.35
CA ALA A 230 26.92 -30.28 -18.35
C ALA A 230 28.32 -30.84 -18.01
N MET A 231 29.06 -31.25 -19.03
CA MET A 231 30.39 -31.81 -18.81
C MET A 231 31.27 -30.76 -18.13
N GLU A 232 31.74 -31.08 -16.93
CA GLU A 232 32.76 -30.34 -16.18
C GLU A 232 34.05 -31.18 -16.22
N ASP A 233 35.11 -30.64 -16.83
CA ASP A 233 36.42 -31.27 -16.86
C ASP A 233 37.34 -30.53 -15.90
N THR A 234 37.54 -31.09 -14.72
CA THR A 234 38.34 -30.51 -13.65
C THR A 234 39.84 -30.45 -13.99
N ASP A 235 40.31 -31.23 -14.96
CA ASP A 235 41.70 -31.18 -15.44
C ASP A 235 41.92 -30.01 -16.42
N VAL A 236 40.85 -29.48 -17.02
CA VAL A 236 40.88 -28.39 -18.01
C VAL A 236 40.42 -27.07 -17.40
N ASP A 237 39.39 -27.10 -16.56
CA ASP A 237 38.79 -25.96 -15.86
C ASP A 237 38.91 -26.18 -14.33
N PRO A 238 40.10 -25.96 -13.73
CA PRO A 238 40.36 -26.30 -12.33
C PRO A 238 39.69 -25.32 -11.37
N LEU A 239 38.46 -25.62 -10.99
CA LEU A 239 37.71 -24.88 -9.96
C LEU A 239 37.55 -25.67 -8.65
N ASP A 240 37.68 -27.01 -8.68
CA ASP A 240 37.59 -27.88 -7.48
C ASP A 240 38.24 -29.26 -7.71
N ASP A 241 38.66 -29.95 -6.64
CA ASP A 241 39.24 -31.33 -6.65
C ASP A 241 38.20 -32.44 -7.00
N ALA A 242 37.09 -32.08 -7.64
CA ALA A 242 36.02 -33.00 -8.02
C ALA A 242 36.43 -33.89 -9.20
N LYS A 243 35.74 -35.02 -9.40
CA LYS A 243 35.92 -35.84 -10.62
C LYS A 243 35.09 -35.24 -11.75
N ALA A 244 35.55 -35.36 -12.99
CA ALA A 244 34.75 -35.00 -14.16
C ALA A 244 33.38 -35.71 -14.15
N VAL A 245 32.30 -34.93 -14.28
CA VAL A 245 30.91 -35.39 -14.30
C VAL A 245 30.22 -34.87 -15.57
N GLY A 246 29.28 -35.64 -16.11
CA GLY A 246 28.45 -35.26 -17.25
C GLY A 246 28.77 -36.00 -18.54
N THR A 247 28.23 -35.49 -19.65
CA THR A 247 28.38 -36.10 -20.99
C THR A 247 29.04 -35.13 -21.97
N THR A 248 30.06 -35.60 -22.69
CA THR A 248 30.73 -34.82 -23.76
C THR A 248 29.88 -34.67 -25.02
N ARG A 249 28.76 -35.38 -25.11
CA ARG A 249 27.84 -35.36 -26.26
C ARG A 249 26.43 -35.01 -25.83
N THR A 250 26.30 -33.89 -25.11
CA THR A 250 25.03 -33.35 -24.58
C THR A 250 23.92 -33.34 -25.63
N ALA A 251 24.20 -32.81 -26.82
CA ALA A 251 23.21 -32.76 -27.90
C ALA A 251 22.71 -34.17 -28.32
N LEU A 252 23.58 -35.18 -28.36
CA LEU A 252 23.19 -36.56 -28.70
C LEU A 252 22.40 -37.22 -27.58
N TRP A 253 22.82 -37.02 -26.33
CA TRP A 253 22.10 -37.48 -25.14
C TRP A 253 20.68 -36.91 -25.11
N ARG A 254 20.52 -35.62 -25.41
CA ARG A 254 19.21 -34.97 -25.53
C ARG A 254 18.31 -35.66 -26.55
N ARG A 255 18.80 -35.97 -27.76
CA ARG A 255 18.01 -36.72 -28.77
C ARG A 255 17.64 -38.13 -28.29
N MET A 256 18.52 -38.79 -27.54
CA MET A 256 18.21 -40.09 -26.97
C MET A 256 17.04 -39.99 -25.99
N CYS A 257 17.06 -39.02 -25.06
CA CYS A 257 15.95 -38.78 -24.14
C CYS A 257 14.62 -38.50 -24.88
N LEU A 258 14.64 -37.62 -25.89
CA LEU A 258 13.46 -37.31 -26.71
C LEU A 258 12.93 -38.54 -27.46
N SER A 259 13.82 -39.38 -28.00
CA SER A 259 13.43 -40.63 -28.68
C SER A 259 12.76 -41.62 -27.73
N VAL A 260 13.22 -41.67 -26.47
CA VAL A 260 12.64 -42.55 -25.46
C VAL A 260 11.29 -42.00 -25.00
N ALA A 261 11.17 -40.69 -24.77
CA ALA A 261 9.91 -40.04 -24.38
C ALA A 261 8.79 -40.24 -25.43
N ALA A 262 9.15 -40.29 -26.73
CA ALA A 262 8.20 -40.57 -27.82
C ALA A 262 7.77 -42.04 -27.92
N SER A 263 8.38 -42.95 -27.15
CA SER A 263 8.04 -44.38 -27.16
C SER A 263 6.78 -44.65 -26.33
N PRO A 264 6.04 -45.75 -26.59
CA PRO A 264 4.82 -46.10 -25.86
C PRO A 264 5.14 -46.72 -24.48
N ILE A 265 5.76 -45.92 -23.61
CA ILE A 265 6.09 -46.26 -22.21
C ILE A 265 5.09 -45.61 -21.23
N GLY A 266 5.26 -45.82 -19.93
CA GLY A 266 4.37 -45.24 -18.91
C GLY A 266 4.45 -43.71 -18.86
N ASP A 267 3.38 -43.03 -18.45
CA ASP A 267 3.27 -41.57 -18.59
C ASP A 267 4.31 -40.81 -17.76
N TYR A 268 4.56 -41.21 -16.51
CA TYR A 268 5.64 -40.63 -15.70
C TYR A 268 7.04 -40.99 -16.22
N GLU A 269 7.21 -42.16 -16.84
CA GLU A 269 8.50 -42.51 -17.46
C GLU A 269 8.76 -41.60 -18.67
N LYS A 270 7.73 -41.37 -19.51
CA LYS A 270 7.81 -40.38 -20.60
C LYS A 270 8.15 -39.00 -20.06
N ALA A 271 7.50 -38.58 -18.98
CA ALA A 271 7.73 -37.27 -18.37
C ALA A 271 9.16 -37.12 -17.82
N VAL A 272 9.76 -38.17 -17.24
CA VAL A 272 11.17 -38.13 -16.80
C VAL A 272 12.11 -37.91 -17.99
N TYR A 273 11.99 -38.72 -19.05
CA TYR A 273 12.85 -38.54 -20.23
C TYR A 273 12.53 -37.26 -21.00
N GLY A 274 11.27 -36.84 -21.00
CA GLY A 274 10.80 -35.58 -21.55
C GLY A 274 11.43 -34.40 -20.84
N PHE A 275 11.42 -34.38 -19.50
CA PHE A 275 12.07 -33.36 -18.71
C PHE A 275 13.58 -33.31 -18.95
N LEU A 276 14.26 -34.46 -18.98
CA LEU A 276 15.69 -34.53 -19.31
C LEU A 276 16.01 -34.05 -20.73
N GLY A 277 15.11 -34.30 -21.70
CA GLY A 277 15.27 -33.89 -23.10
C GLY A 277 14.78 -32.47 -23.42
N GLY A 278 14.05 -31.84 -22.50
CA GLY A 278 13.35 -30.58 -22.72
C GLY A 278 12.11 -30.71 -23.61
N ASP A 279 11.37 -31.82 -23.55
CA ASP A 279 10.07 -31.97 -24.23
C ASP A 279 8.94 -31.39 -23.38
N VAL A 280 8.18 -30.45 -23.96
CA VAL A 280 7.09 -29.76 -23.26
C VAL A 280 5.84 -30.64 -23.18
N GLY A 281 5.48 -31.32 -24.27
CA GLY A 281 4.21 -32.05 -24.38
C GLY A 281 4.06 -33.14 -23.32
N THR A 282 5.05 -34.03 -23.21
CA THR A 282 5.00 -35.13 -22.23
C THR A 282 5.00 -34.67 -20.77
N VAL A 283 5.64 -33.53 -20.48
CA VAL A 283 5.71 -32.97 -19.13
C VAL A 283 4.40 -32.27 -18.75
N LEU A 284 3.76 -31.57 -19.69
CA LEU A 284 2.47 -30.91 -19.45
C LEU A 284 1.34 -31.91 -19.15
N GLU A 285 1.36 -33.10 -19.75
CA GLU A 285 0.36 -34.15 -19.51
C GLU A 285 0.27 -34.58 -18.03
N VAL A 286 1.37 -34.45 -17.28
CA VAL A 286 1.47 -34.84 -15.86
C VAL A 286 1.61 -33.65 -14.90
N SER A 287 1.51 -32.42 -15.41
CA SER A 287 1.69 -31.18 -14.63
C SER A 287 0.35 -30.46 -14.41
N ASP A 288 -0.01 -30.25 -13.15
CA ASP A 288 -1.33 -29.81 -12.70
C ASP A 288 -1.36 -28.40 -12.09
N SER A 289 -0.21 -27.79 -11.81
CA SER A 289 -0.08 -26.46 -11.22
C SER A 289 0.59 -25.45 -12.15
N TRP A 290 0.37 -24.16 -11.88
CA TRP A 290 0.99 -23.07 -12.63
C TRP A 290 2.52 -23.15 -12.59
N GLU A 291 3.10 -23.42 -11.43
CA GLU A 291 4.56 -23.52 -11.24
C GLU A 291 5.15 -24.71 -12.02
N THR A 292 4.47 -25.86 -12.00
CA THR A 292 4.95 -27.06 -12.70
C THR A 292 4.82 -26.95 -14.23
N GLN A 293 3.77 -26.29 -14.73
CA GLN A 293 3.64 -26.01 -16.15
C GLN A 293 4.63 -24.94 -16.63
N LEU A 294 4.84 -23.86 -15.87
CA LEU A 294 5.88 -22.87 -16.18
C LEU A 294 7.28 -23.50 -16.16
N LEU A 295 7.53 -24.43 -15.24
CA LEU A 295 8.79 -25.17 -15.18
C LEU A 295 9.02 -25.98 -16.46
N ALA A 296 7.98 -26.59 -17.03
CA ALA A 296 8.08 -27.35 -18.28
C ALA A 296 8.54 -26.47 -19.44
N TYR A 297 7.92 -25.29 -19.59
CA TYR A 297 8.29 -24.32 -20.64
C TYR A 297 9.70 -23.77 -20.43
N THR A 298 10.03 -23.32 -19.22
CA THR A 298 11.36 -22.77 -18.92
C THR A 298 12.47 -23.82 -19.05
N ASN A 299 12.20 -25.09 -18.73
CA ASN A 299 13.16 -26.19 -18.90
C ASN A 299 13.44 -26.48 -20.39
N ASN A 300 12.42 -26.43 -21.25
CA ASN A 300 12.61 -26.51 -22.70
C ASN A 300 13.47 -25.34 -23.20
N MET A 301 13.15 -24.10 -22.78
CA MET A 301 13.93 -22.92 -23.16
C MET A 301 15.41 -23.03 -22.71
N CYS A 302 15.67 -23.45 -21.47
CA CYS A 302 17.04 -23.67 -20.98
C CYS A 302 17.78 -24.72 -21.82
N SER A 303 17.10 -25.81 -22.19
CA SER A 303 17.68 -26.88 -23.01
C SER A 303 18.00 -26.41 -24.43
N ASP A 304 17.13 -25.60 -25.03
CA ASP A 304 17.33 -25.03 -26.36
C ASP A 304 18.44 -23.98 -26.36
N GLN A 305 18.46 -23.08 -25.37
CA GLN A 305 19.51 -22.07 -25.20
C GLN A 305 20.88 -22.69 -24.93
N PHE A 306 20.95 -23.77 -24.12
CA PHE A 306 22.21 -24.48 -23.91
C PHE A 306 22.71 -25.12 -25.21
N GLU A 307 21.83 -25.74 -25.98
CA GLU A 307 22.24 -26.30 -27.26
C GLU A 307 22.64 -25.22 -28.27
N GLN A 308 21.98 -24.05 -28.25
CA GLN A 308 22.38 -22.90 -29.05
C GLN A 308 23.79 -22.44 -28.69
N ALA A 309 24.14 -22.34 -27.40
CA ALA A 309 25.49 -22.04 -26.97
C ALA A 309 26.54 -23.04 -27.53
N LEU A 310 26.22 -24.34 -27.49
CA LEU A 310 27.08 -25.39 -28.06
C LEU A 310 27.15 -25.31 -29.59
N ASN A 311 26.07 -24.89 -30.26
CA ASN A 311 26.03 -24.70 -31.71
C ASN A 311 26.91 -23.54 -32.15
N ASP A 312 26.83 -22.43 -31.44
CA ASP A 312 27.61 -21.21 -31.69
C ASP A 312 29.11 -21.49 -31.44
N ALA A 313 29.43 -22.30 -30.44
CA ALA A 313 30.78 -22.86 -30.21
C ALA A 313 31.19 -23.99 -31.18
N HIS A 314 30.37 -24.31 -32.19
CA HIS A 314 30.60 -25.36 -33.20
C HIS A 314 30.83 -26.79 -32.64
N ARG A 315 30.25 -27.11 -31.47
CA ARG A 315 30.40 -28.41 -30.79
C ARG A 315 29.37 -29.46 -31.21
N VAL A 316 28.32 -29.06 -31.94
CA VAL A 316 27.23 -29.96 -32.36
C VAL A 316 27.40 -30.39 -33.81
N SER A 317 27.55 -31.70 -34.03
CA SER A 317 27.70 -32.26 -35.37
C SER A 317 26.42 -32.18 -36.21
N SER A 318 26.54 -31.96 -37.52
CA SER A 318 25.40 -31.94 -38.45
C SER A 318 24.59 -33.24 -38.46
N LYS A 319 25.24 -34.38 -38.17
CA LYS A 319 24.56 -35.68 -38.04
C LYS A 319 23.62 -35.70 -36.84
N THR A 320 24.04 -35.15 -35.70
CA THR A 320 23.21 -35.06 -34.50
C THR A 320 22.00 -34.18 -34.72
N LYS A 321 22.17 -33.04 -35.40
CA LYS A 321 21.08 -32.11 -35.74
C LYS A 321 19.98 -32.76 -36.59
N ALA A 322 20.37 -33.71 -37.46
CA ALA A 322 19.45 -34.38 -38.38
C ALA A 322 18.67 -35.56 -37.78
N LEU A 323 18.96 -36.00 -36.54
CA LEU A 323 18.33 -37.20 -35.96
C LEU A 323 16.86 -36.98 -35.59
N ILE A 324 16.58 -35.94 -34.80
CA ILE A 324 15.23 -35.59 -34.33
C ILE A 324 15.12 -34.06 -34.40
N PRO A 325 14.11 -33.52 -35.10
CA PRO A 325 13.81 -32.10 -35.06
C PRO A 325 13.49 -31.66 -33.63
N LEU A 326 14.11 -30.59 -33.16
CA LEU A 326 13.89 -30.05 -31.81
C LEU A 326 12.59 -29.27 -31.64
N VAL A 327 11.83 -29.07 -32.73
CA VAL A 327 10.54 -28.37 -32.67
C VAL A 327 9.50 -29.32 -32.08
N CYS A 328 9.33 -29.27 -30.77
CA CYS A 328 8.29 -29.98 -30.06
C CYS A 328 6.93 -29.26 -30.22
N PRO A 329 5.80 -30.00 -30.17
CA PRO A 329 4.48 -29.38 -29.98
C PRO A 329 4.47 -28.54 -28.70
N GLY A 330 4.03 -27.29 -28.78
CA GLY A 330 4.03 -26.37 -27.64
C GLY A 330 5.39 -25.72 -27.32
N HIS A 331 6.35 -25.75 -28.25
CA HIS A 331 7.57 -24.95 -28.14
C HIS A 331 7.24 -23.45 -28.05
N VAL A 332 7.95 -22.77 -27.16
CA VAL A 332 7.74 -21.35 -26.85
C VAL A 332 9.04 -20.59 -27.05
N SER A 333 8.96 -19.42 -27.68
CA SER A 333 10.14 -18.59 -28.01
C SER A 333 10.53 -17.62 -26.90
N SER A 334 9.60 -17.25 -26.02
CA SER A 334 9.84 -16.28 -24.94
C SER A 334 9.09 -16.64 -23.65
N MET A 335 9.53 -16.07 -22.51
CA MET A 335 8.81 -16.27 -21.24
C MET A 335 7.42 -15.60 -21.25
N GLN A 336 7.25 -14.51 -22.00
CA GLN A 336 5.95 -13.86 -22.20
C GLN A 336 4.94 -14.81 -22.84
N ASP A 337 5.32 -15.45 -23.95
CA ASP A 337 4.45 -16.42 -24.64
C ASP A 337 4.08 -17.60 -23.72
N ALA A 338 5.00 -18.04 -22.86
CA ALA A 338 4.73 -19.12 -21.90
C ALA A 338 3.68 -18.71 -20.87
N LEU A 339 3.79 -17.48 -20.34
CA LEU A 339 2.83 -16.92 -19.38
C LEU A 339 1.45 -16.70 -20.01
N GLU A 340 1.38 -16.29 -21.28
CA GLU A 340 0.13 -16.17 -22.03
C GLU A 340 -0.56 -17.52 -22.23
N LEU A 341 0.21 -18.57 -22.58
CA LEU A 341 -0.32 -19.92 -22.69
C LEU A 341 -0.84 -20.45 -21.34
N LEU A 342 -0.23 -20.07 -20.22
CA LEU A 342 -0.72 -20.43 -18.88
C LEU A 342 -2.03 -19.70 -18.56
N ALA A 343 -2.16 -18.42 -18.93
CA ALA A 343 -3.39 -17.66 -18.76
C ALA A 343 -4.55 -18.22 -19.62
N GLU A 344 -4.23 -18.82 -20.76
CA GLU A 344 -5.18 -19.48 -21.66
C GLU A 344 -5.25 -21.00 -21.50
N SER A 345 -4.66 -21.56 -20.43
CA SER A 345 -4.55 -23.00 -20.24
C SER A 345 -5.92 -23.70 -20.23
N SER A 346 -5.95 -24.90 -20.82
CA SER A 346 -7.14 -25.76 -20.79
C SER A 346 -7.45 -26.31 -19.39
N ASN A 347 -6.46 -26.31 -18.50
CA ASN A 347 -6.65 -26.66 -17.10
C ASN A 347 -7.25 -25.47 -16.34
N ILE A 348 -8.47 -25.66 -15.82
CA ILE A 348 -9.25 -24.64 -15.11
C ILE A 348 -8.50 -24.16 -13.87
N ASP A 349 -7.79 -25.05 -13.16
CA ASP A 349 -7.06 -24.70 -11.95
C ASP A 349 -5.85 -23.82 -12.26
N VAL A 350 -5.09 -24.16 -13.31
CA VAL A 350 -3.95 -23.36 -13.77
C VAL A 350 -4.42 -21.99 -14.24
N LYS A 351 -5.51 -21.94 -15.00
CA LYS A 351 -6.09 -20.67 -15.45
C LYS A 351 -6.51 -19.79 -14.27
N ARG A 352 -7.13 -20.37 -13.25
CA ARG A 352 -7.49 -19.66 -12.01
C ARG A 352 -6.24 -19.18 -11.25
N GLN A 353 -5.21 -20.02 -11.13
CA GLN A 353 -3.95 -19.65 -10.49
C GLN A 353 -3.25 -18.49 -11.24
N ALA A 354 -3.28 -18.50 -12.57
CA ALA A 354 -2.72 -17.44 -13.40
C ALA A 354 -3.41 -16.07 -13.20
N MET A 355 -4.67 -16.06 -12.74
CA MET A 355 -5.39 -14.83 -12.38
C MET A 355 -5.02 -14.27 -10.99
N ASN A 356 -4.21 -14.98 -10.20
CA ASN A 356 -3.76 -14.48 -8.90
C ASN A 356 -2.88 -13.22 -9.10
N PRO A 357 -3.10 -12.14 -8.33
CA PRO A 357 -2.36 -10.89 -8.51
C PRO A 357 -0.85 -11.02 -8.31
N ILE A 358 -0.40 -11.81 -7.32
CA ILE A 358 1.03 -12.01 -7.04
C ILE A 358 1.70 -12.73 -8.22
N ARG A 359 1.03 -13.72 -8.84
CA ARG A 359 1.55 -14.39 -10.05
C ARG A 359 1.60 -13.46 -11.26
N THR A 360 0.68 -12.50 -11.34
CA THR A 360 0.75 -11.42 -12.34
C THR A 360 1.99 -10.55 -12.12
N PHE A 361 2.31 -10.18 -10.86
CA PHE A 361 3.53 -9.47 -10.53
C PHE A 361 4.80 -10.29 -10.82
N VAL A 362 4.80 -11.60 -10.53
CA VAL A 362 5.89 -12.50 -10.93
C VAL A 362 6.13 -12.43 -12.45
N GLY A 363 5.07 -12.53 -13.25
CA GLY A 363 5.17 -12.37 -14.70
C GLY A 363 5.74 -11.01 -15.13
N ALA A 364 5.37 -9.94 -14.42
CA ALA A 364 5.88 -8.59 -14.69
C ALA A 364 7.37 -8.45 -14.39
N VAL A 365 7.83 -8.99 -13.26
CA VAL A 365 9.24 -9.00 -12.87
C VAL A 365 10.07 -9.81 -13.88
N ILE A 366 9.58 -10.99 -14.28
CA ILE A 366 10.21 -11.85 -15.28
C ILE A 366 10.39 -11.10 -16.61
N ASN A 367 9.34 -10.44 -17.09
CA ASN A 367 9.38 -9.74 -18.38
C ASN A 367 10.00 -8.34 -18.32
N ASN A 368 10.30 -7.83 -17.12
CA ASN A 368 10.75 -6.47 -16.86
C ASN A 368 9.73 -5.40 -17.31
N THR A 369 8.45 -5.61 -16.97
CA THR A 369 7.31 -4.74 -17.34
C THR A 369 6.62 -4.11 -16.12
N ILE A 370 7.32 -4.02 -14.98
CA ILE A 370 6.80 -3.45 -13.72
C ILE A 370 6.29 -2.02 -13.93
N GLU A 371 7.02 -1.21 -14.69
CA GLU A 371 6.61 0.15 -15.09
C GLU A 371 5.26 0.18 -15.81
N THR A 372 5.01 -0.78 -16.70
CA THR A 372 3.73 -0.87 -17.43
C THR A 372 2.58 -1.24 -16.49
N ILE A 373 2.84 -2.11 -15.50
CA ILE A 373 1.83 -2.45 -14.48
C ILE A 373 1.56 -1.27 -13.56
N ALA A 374 2.60 -0.55 -13.14
CA ALA A 374 2.47 0.63 -12.31
C ALA A 374 1.66 1.73 -13.01
N SER A 375 1.94 2.02 -14.28
CA SER A 375 1.18 3.00 -15.05
C SER A 375 -0.28 2.57 -15.26
N THR A 376 -0.52 1.30 -15.63
CA THR A 376 -1.88 0.75 -15.79
C THR A 376 -2.66 0.79 -14.48
N SER A 377 -2.01 0.48 -13.36
CA SER A 377 -2.64 0.53 -12.03
C SER A 377 -2.94 1.95 -11.60
N SER A 378 -2.01 2.89 -11.85
CA SER A 378 -2.20 4.32 -11.59
C SER A 378 -3.36 4.90 -12.40
N ASP A 379 -3.47 4.56 -13.70
CA ASP A 379 -4.58 4.95 -14.55
C ASP A 379 -5.91 4.36 -14.07
N ALA A 380 -5.92 3.09 -13.67
CA ALA A 380 -7.10 2.44 -13.13
C ALA A 380 -7.58 3.12 -11.84
N LEU A 381 -6.67 3.46 -10.93
CA LEU A 381 -6.96 4.18 -9.67
C LEU A 381 -7.51 5.58 -9.96
N ARG A 382 -6.93 6.31 -10.92
CA ARG A 382 -7.44 7.62 -11.35
C ARG A 382 -8.87 7.53 -11.89
N VAL A 383 -9.16 6.50 -12.70
CA VAL A 383 -10.52 6.26 -13.22
C VAL A 383 -11.48 5.92 -12.09
N ALA A 384 -11.07 5.06 -11.14
CA ALA A 384 -11.88 4.70 -9.99
C ALA A 384 -12.25 5.93 -9.14
N ALA A 385 -11.27 6.79 -8.83
CA ALA A 385 -11.49 8.05 -8.11
C ALA A 385 -12.47 8.97 -8.86
N SER A 386 -12.35 9.09 -10.18
CA SER A 386 -13.23 9.96 -10.99
C SER A 386 -14.66 9.44 -11.14
N THR A 387 -14.85 8.12 -11.12
CA THR A 387 -16.16 7.47 -11.34
C THR A 387 -16.86 7.08 -10.04
N GLY A 388 -16.13 7.10 -8.92
CA GLY A 388 -16.59 6.59 -7.63
C GLY A 388 -16.86 5.09 -7.62
N GLN A 389 -16.36 4.35 -8.62
CA GLN A 389 -16.49 2.90 -8.71
C GLN A 389 -15.15 2.25 -8.33
N PRO A 390 -15.12 1.37 -7.33
CA PRO A 390 -13.89 0.68 -6.97
C PRO A 390 -13.45 -0.24 -8.12
N ASN A 391 -12.14 -0.39 -8.26
CA ASN A 391 -11.52 -1.35 -9.16
C ASN A 391 -10.80 -2.45 -8.36
N ALA A 392 -10.39 -3.52 -9.03
CA ALA A 392 -9.72 -4.66 -8.39
C ALA A 392 -8.43 -4.28 -7.64
N VAL A 393 -7.73 -3.24 -8.08
CA VAL A 393 -6.50 -2.73 -7.43
C VAL A 393 -6.85 -2.00 -6.13
N SER A 394 -7.85 -1.12 -6.13
CA SER A 394 -8.30 -0.38 -4.95
C SER A 394 -8.93 -1.26 -3.88
N GLU A 395 -9.58 -2.36 -4.27
CA GLU A 395 -10.22 -3.28 -3.31
C GLU A 395 -9.21 -4.20 -2.63
N SER A 396 -8.12 -4.55 -3.32
CA SER A 396 -7.15 -5.53 -2.81
C SER A 396 -6.03 -4.86 -2.04
N SER A 397 -6.02 -5.07 -0.71
CA SER A 397 -4.93 -4.62 0.15
C SER A 397 -3.57 -5.19 -0.29
N ILE A 398 -3.51 -6.48 -0.61
CA ILE A 398 -2.28 -7.18 -1.02
C ILE A 398 -1.68 -6.53 -2.27
N ILE A 399 -2.51 -6.20 -3.27
CA ILE A 399 -2.05 -5.58 -4.51
C ILE A 399 -1.42 -4.21 -4.22
N LEU A 400 -2.12 -3.34 -3.49
CA LEU A 400 -1.61 -2.01 -3.16
C LEU A 400 -0.33 -2.10 -2.31
N ARG A 401 -0.32 -2.97 -1.31
CA ARG A 401 0.85 -3.17 -0.44
C ARG A 401 2.06 -3.61 -1.27
N VAL A 402 1.97 -4.72 -1.99
CA VAL A 402 3.10 -5.26 -2.76
C VAL A 402 3.58 -4.23 -3.79
N LEU A 403 2.66 -3.55 -4.49
CA LEU A 403 3.00 -2.57 -5.51
C LEU A 403 3.69 -1.33 -4.93
N VAL A 404 3.20 -0.76 -3.82
CA VAL A 404 3.85 0.38 -3.15
C VAL A 404 5.25 0.00 -2.70
N HIS A 405 5.40 -1.14 -2.01
CA HIS A 405 6.69 -1.57 -1.48
C HIS A 405 7.69 -1.90 -2.60
N LEU A 406 7.23 -2.51 -3.70
CA LEU A 406 8.06 -2.77 -4.87
C LEU A 406 8.53 -1.47 -5.53
N LEU A 407 7.63 -0.50 -5.72
CA LEU A 407 7.96 0.79 -6.33
C LEU A 407 8.91 1.60 -5.46
N LEU A 408 8.70 1.61 -4.14
CA LEU A 408 9.62 2.23 -3.19
C LEU A 408 10.99 1.55 -3.22
N ALA A 409 11.05 0.21 -3.27
CA ALA A 409 12.31 -0.54 -3.38
C ALA A 409 13.07 -0.15 -4.66
N LEU A 410 12.39 -0.15 -5.80
CA LEU A 410 12.97 0.23 -7.09
C LEU A 410 13.47 1.68 -7.08
N ARG A 411 12.67 2.64 -6.61
CA ARG A 411 13.04 4.08 -6.52
C ARG A 411 14.32 4.30 -5.71
N HIS A 412 14.56 3.52 -4.65
CA HIS A 412 15.76 3.63 -3.82
C HIS A 412 16.98 2.91 -4.41
N GLY A 413 16.93 2.54 -5.69
CA GLY A 413 18.07 2.06 -6.48
C GLY A 413 18.19 0.55 -6.57
N TYR A 414 17.19 -0.20 -6.10
CA TYR A 414 17.20 -1.66 -6.26
C TYR A 414 17.17 -2.06 -7.73
N GLY A 415 18.09 -2.92 -8.16
CA GLY A 415 18.19 -3.36 -9.56
C GLY A 415 18.69 -2.27 -10.53
N GLY A 416 19.32 -1.21 -10.03
CA GLY A 416 19.95 -0.16 -10.84
C GLY A 416 19.00 0.87 -11.46
N GLN A 417 17.69 0.82 -11.17
CA GLN A 417 16.70 1.77 -11.68
C GLN A 417 16.48 2.93 -10.69
N LYS A 418 17.27 4.01 -10.79
CA LYS A 418 17.14 5.16 -9.87
C LYS A 418 16.03 6.16 -10.22
N GLU A 419 15.58 6.18 -11.47
CA GLU A 419 14.56 7.12 -11.95
C GLU A 419 13.48 6.33 -12.68
N LEU A 420 12.37 6.08 -11.98
CA LEU A 420 11.12 5.69 -12.62
C LEU A 420 10.40 6.98 -13.02
N ASP A 421 10.09 7.16 -14.30
CA ASP A 421 9.39 8.35 -14.85
C ASP A 421 7.88 8.37 -14.52
N ILE A 422 7.43 7.53 -13.57
CA ILE A 422 6.02 7.36 -13.23
C ILE A 422 5.72 8.12 -11.94
N SER A 423 4.69 8.96 -11.98
CA SER A 423 4.11 9.55 -10.78
C SER A 423 3.56 8.43 -9.88
N HIS A 424 4.22 8.21 -8.75
CA HIS A 424 3.83 7.24 -7.73
C HIS A 424 2.64 7.72 -6.88
N TYR A 425 2.21 8.98 -7.10
CA TYR A 425 1.17 9.66 -6.34
C TYR A 425 -0.09 8.81 -6.18
N ASN A 426 -0.75 8.42 -7.29
CA ASN A 426 -2.04 7.72 -7.22
C ASN A 426 -1.96 6.40 -6.44
N ILE A 427 -0.83 5.68 -6.54
CA ILE A 427 -0.66 4.37 -5.90
C ILE A 427 -0.42 4.56 -4.39
N ILE A 428 0.49 5.47 -4.02
CA ILE A 428 0.78 5.78 -2.62
C ILE A 428 -0.44 6.43 -1.95
N SER A 429 -1.13 7.36 -2.62
CA SER A 429 -2.36 7.99 -2.12
C SER A 429 -3.47 6.97 -1.89
N ALA A 430 -3.71 6.05 -2.83
CA ALA A 430 -4.69 4.98 -2.65
C ALA A 430 -4.33 4.05 -1.47
N TYR A 431 -3.04 3.79 -1.26
CA TYR A 431 -2.59 2.99 -0.13
C TYR A 431 -2.72 3.73 1.20
N VAL A 432 -2.40 5.02 1.25
CA VAL A 432 -2.62 5.89 2.43
C VAL A 432 -4.09 5.95 2.80
N GLU A 433 -4.99 6.11 1.82
CA GLU A 433 -6.44 6.07 2.04
C GLU A 433 -6.89 4.72 2.60
N ARG A 434 -6.29 3.62 2.12
CA ARG A 434 -6.58 2.27 2.61
C ARG A 434 -6.12 2.09 4.06
N LEU A 435 -4.90 2.50 4.40
CA LEU A 435 -4.37 2.45 5.77
C LEU A 435 -5.24 3.25 6.73
N ALA A 436 -5.64 4.46 6.34
CA ALA A 436 -6.56 5.28 7.13
C ALA A 436 -7.92 4.61 7.30
N GLY A 437 -8.47 4.00 6.24
CA GLY A 437 -9.74 3.28 6.28
C GLY A 437 -9.74 2.02 7.16
N GLU A 438 -8.58 1.39 7.36
CA GLU A 438 -8.41 0.22 8.26
C GLU A 438 -8.01 0.60 9.69
N GLY A 439 -7.74 1.88 9.95
CA GLY A 439 -7.38 2.40 11.27
C GLY A 439 -5.88 2.43 11.56
N HIS A 440 -5.01 2.17 10.58
CA HIS A 440 -3.55 2.24 10.69
C HIS A 440 -3.04 3.67 10.43
N MET A 441 -3.51 4.59 11.27
CA MET A 441 -3.35 6.03 11.11
C MET A 441 -1.92 6.50 11.42
N GLU A 442 -1.25 5.78 12.31
CA GLU A 442 0.15 5.95 12.68
C GLU A 442 1.14 5.74 11.53
N LEU A 443 0.74 4.99 10.49
CA LEU A 443 1.61 4.68 9.36
C LEU A 443 1.52 5.72 8.23
N VAL A 444 0.46 6.52 8.20
CA VAL A 444 0.20 7.50 7.14
C VAL A 444 1.38 8.47 6.92
N PRO A 445 1.98 9.08 7.98
CA PRO A 445 3.06 10.04 7.80
C PRO A 445 4.31 9.44 7.14
N LEU A 446 4.62 8.16 7.42
CA LEU A 446 5.73 7.45 6.79
C LEU A 446 5.53 7.35 5.28
N TYR A 447 4.38 6.87 4.81
CA TYR A 447 4.15 6.66 3.39
C TYR A 447 4.01 7.98 2.61
N VAL A 448 3.38 8.99 3.23
CA VAL A 448 3.30 10.33 2.67
C VAL A 448 4.70 10.93 2.46
N SER A 449 5.66 10.67 3.36
CA SER A 449 7.02 11.23 3.26
C SER A 449 7.77 10.83 1.97
N PHE A 450 7.32 9.77 1.30
CA PHE A 450 7.89 9.33 0.01
C PHE A 450 7.29 10.04 -1.21
N LEU A 451 6.26 10.88 -1.04
CA LEU A 451 5.71 11.71 -2.12
C LEU A 451 6.61 12.93 -2.38
N ASP A 452 6.42 13.57 -3.53
CA ASP A 452 7.10 14.82 -3.85
C ASP A 452 6.49 15.98 -3.02
N SER A 453 7.26 17.04 -2.76
CA SER A 453 6.91 18.04 -1.74
C SER A 453 5.55 18.73 -1.93
N GLU A 454 5.11 18.94 -3.18
CA GLU A 454 3.80 19.52 -3.47
C GLU A 454 2.67 18.52 -3.18
N ASP A 455 2.86 17.25 -3.56
CA ASP A 455 1.93 16.15 -3.38
C ASP A 455 1.75 15.75 -1.91
N VAL A 456 2.83 15.83 -1.11
CA VAL A 456 2.81 15.62 0.35
C VAL A 456 1.77 16.51 1.00
N THR A 457 1.80 17.80 0.66
CA THR A 457 0.92 18.79 1.28
C THR A 457 -0.53 18.54 0.89
N ASP A 458 -0.80 18.21 -0.37
CA ASP A 458 -2.16 17.95 -0.84
C ASP A 458 -2.78 16.69 -0.21
N GLN A 459 -2.05 15.57 -0.25
CA GLN A 459 -2.55 14.29 0.27
C GLN A 459 -2.67 14.30 1.79
N TYR A 460 -1.66 14.78 2.50
CA TYR A 460 -1.69 14.75 3.96
C TYR A 460 -2.71 15.75 4.52
N SER A 461 -2.88 16.92 3.87
CA SER A 461 -3.93 17.86 4.28
C SER A 461 -5.34 17.29 4.14
N TYR A 462 -5.59 16.38 3.20
CA TYR A 462 -6.89 15.70 3.04
C TYR A 462 -7.18 14.83 4.25
N TYR A 463 -6.16 14.09 4.66
CA TYR A 463 -6.23 13.21 5.82
C TYR A 463 -6.39 14.01 7.12
N LEU A 464 -5.53 15.01 7.36
CA LEU A 464 -5.58 15.86 8.56
C LEU A 464 -6.92 16.61 8.72
N ALA A 465 -7.57 16.99 7.62
CA ALA A 465 -8.88 17.65 7.62
C ALA A 465 -10.04 16.79 8.16
N ASN A 466 -9.82 15.47 8.31
CA ASN A 466 -10.80 14.53 8.83
C ASN A 466 -10.54 14.11 10.28
N ILE A 467 -9.39 14.49 10.86
CA ILE A 467 -9.04 14.16 12.25
C ILE A 467 -9.64 15.20 13.19
N SER A 468 -10.38 14.71 14.18
CA SER A 468 -11.06 15.55 15.18
C SER A 468 -10.62 15.27 16.62
N ASP A 469 -9.85 14.23 16.88
CA ASP A 469 -9.41 13.81 18.21
C ASP A 469 -8.07 14.46 18.60
N PRO A 470 -7.96 15.16 19.75
CA PRO A 470 -6.72 15.84 20.15
C PRO A 470 -5.50 14.91 20.33
N SER A 471 -5.71 13.69 20.83
CA SER A 471 -4.60 12.74 21.04
C SER A 471 -4.05 12.27 19.70
N GLU A 472 -4.93 12.04 18.73
CA GLU A 472 -4.55 11.67 17.37
C GLU A 472 -3.79 12.83 16.69
N ARG A 473 -4.23 14.08 16.86
CA ARG A 473 -3.50 15.26 16.34
C ARG A 473 -2.08 15.33 16.89
N GLU A 474 -1.90 15.17 18.20
CA GLU A 474 -0.58 15.19 18.85
C GLU A 474 0.32 14.08 18.30
N GLN A 475 -0.22 12.87 18.12
CA GLN A 475 0.51 11.75 17.55
C GLN A 475 0.93 12.02 16.09
N GLN A 476 0.03 12.55 15.25
CA GLN A 476 0.34 12.89 13.87
C GLN A 476 1.41 13.98 13.77
N ILE A 477 1.37 14.99 14.65
CA ILE A 477 2.43 16.01 14.73
C ILE A 477 3.77 15.37 15.07
N HIS A 478 3.81 14.45 16.04
CA HIS A 478 5.03 13.75 16.41
C HIS A 478 5.61 12.95 15.23
N LEU A 479 4.77 12.15 14.57
CA LEU A 479 5.17 11.30 13.44
C LEU A 479 5.59 12.11 12.21
N ALA A 480 4.85 13.18 11.86
CA ALA A 480 5.20 14.05 10.75
C ALA A 480 6.60 14.68 10.95
N ASN A 481 6.91 15.11 12.19
CA ASN A 481 8.24 15.61 12.52
C ASN A 481 9.32 14.52 12.47
N GLN A 482 8.99 13.28 12.88
CA GLN A 482 9.91 12.13 12.81
C GLN A 482 10.36 11.85 11.37
N TYR A 483 9.43 11.89 10.41
CA TYR A 483 9.73 11.61 9.00
C TYR A 483 10.07 12.87 8.18
N GLY A 484 10.22 14.04 8.81
CA GLY A 484 10.64 15.27 8.13
C GLY A 484 9.58 15.91 7.23
N VAL A 485 8.30 15.61 7.44
CA VAL A 485 7.17 16.23 6.72
C VAL A 485 6.91 17.62 7.28
N ASP A 486 6.71 18.62 6.41
CA ASP A 486 6.31 19.97 6.83
C ASP A 486 4.84 19.99 7.29
N ILE A 487 4.64 19.63 8.56
CA ILE A 487 3.34 19.60 9.20
C ILE A 487 2.65 20.97 9.19
N LYS A 488 3.40 22.08 9.22
CA LYS A 488 2.84 23.44 9.22
C LYS A 488 2.17 23.75 7.88
N ALA A 489 2.84 23.43 6.78
CA ALA A 489 2.26 23.58 5.44
C ALA A 489 1.02 22.68 5.26
N CYS A 490 1.08 21.42 5.71
CA CYS A 490 -0.02 20.47 5.62
C CYS A 490 -1.24 20.90 6.43
N VAL A 491 -1.04 21.36 7.67
CA VAL A 491 -2.11 21.90 8.53
C VAL A 491 -2.74 23.15 7.91
N LYS A 492 -1.94 24.07 7.37
CA LYS A 492 -2.45 25.27 6.70
C LYS A 492 -3.37 24.92 5.52
N ALA A 493 -2.97 23.94 4.70
CA ALA A 493 -3.80 23.44 3.62
C ALA A 493 -5.05 22.71 4.12
N ALA A 494 -4.95 21.93 5.21
CA ALA A 494 -6.07 21.19 5.80
C ALA A 494 -7.15 22.13 6.33
N VAL A 495 -6.75 23.17 7.07
CA VAL A 495 -7.69 24.18 7.59
C VAL A 495 -8.34 24.95 6.44
N ALA A 496 -7.58 25.38 5.44
CA ALA A 496 -8.13 26.03 4.26
C ALA A 496 -9.19 25.17 3.56
N ARG A 497 -8.93 23.86 3.39
CA ARG A 497 -9.87 22.89 2.82
C ARG A 497 -11.18 22.81 3.59
N VAL A 498 -11.14 22.70 4.93
CA VAL A 498 -12.35 22.68 5.78
C VAL A 498 -13.13 24.00 5.65
N PHE A 499 -12.42 25.14 5.58
CA PHE A 499 -13.04 26.46 5.41
C PHE A 499 -13.71 26.61 4.06
N ASP A 500 -13.12 26.09 2.98
CA ASP A 500 -13.62 26.16 1.61
C ASP A 500 -14.82 25.24 1.37
N GLU A 501 -14.76 23.99 1.85
CA GLU A 501 -15.87 23.01 1.76
C GLU A 501 -17.15 23.52 2.41
N SER A 502 -17.00 24.25 3.52
CA SER A 502 -18.12 24.78 4.29
C SER A 502 -18.65 26.12 3.77
N MET A 503 -17.98 26.79 2.83
CA MET A 503 -18.36 28.13 2.35
C MET A 503 -19.83 28.25 1.91
N SER A 504 -20.34 27.22 1.22
CA SER A 504 -21.71 27.22 0.69
C SER A 504 -22.81 27.19 1.77
N GLN A 505 -22.46 26.80 3.00
CA GLN A 505 -23.42 26.66 4.11
C GLN A 505 -23.60 27.97 4.90
N TYR A 506 -22.67 28.93 4.77
CA TYR A 506 -22.66 30.19 5.52
C TYR A 506 -22.93 31.39 4.60
N VAL A 507 -24.15 31.44 4.06
CA VAL A 507 -24.62 32.59 3.28
C VAL A 507 -25.16 33.65 4.22
N ILE A 508 -24.65 34.88 4.09
CA ILE A 508 -25.11 36.03 4.87
C ILE A 508 -26.54 36.39 4.42
N PRO A 509 -27.55 36.38 5.31
CA PRO A 509 -28.91 36.74 4.94
C PRO A 509 -29.06 38.21 4.51
N ASP A 510 -29.87 38.50 3.48
CA ASP A 510 -30.16 39.86 3.01
C ASP A 510 -30.95 40.71 4.02
N ILE A 511 -31.64 40.07 4.97
CA ILE A 511 -32.44 40.72 6.01
C ILE A 511 -31.80 40.42 7.36
N ILE A 512 -31.53 41.46 8.16
CA ILE A 512 -30.95 41.42 9.52
C ILE A 512 -31.89 40.73 10.56
N ALA A 513 -32.95 40.06 10.11
CA ALA A 513 -33.82 39.22 10.94
C ALA A 513 -33.17 37.86 11.23
N VAL A 514 -31.92 37.90 11.69
CA VAL A 514 -31.15 36.71 12.01
C VAL A 514 -31.73 36.11 13.29
N LYS A 515 -32.18 34.85 13.20
CA LYS A 515 -32.64 34.12 14.37
C LYS A 515 -31.41 33.60 15.11
N PHE A 516 -31.23 34.08 16.33
CA PHE A 516 -30.16 33.63 17.20
C PHE A 516 -30.51 32.23 17.73
N ASP A 517 -29.80 31.23 17.23
CA ASP A 517 -29.90 29.86 17.72
C ASP A 517 -28.68 29.51 18.58
N ASN A 518 -28.95 28.79 19.67
CA ASN A 518 -27.94 28.23 20.56
C ASN A 518 -27.55 26.80 20.15
N GLN A 519 -28.17 26.21 19.12
CA GLN A 519 -27.77 24.93 18.55
C GLN A 519 -26.42 25.05 17.82
N VAL A 520 -25.62 24.00 17.91
CA VAL A 520 -24.32 23.87 17.25
C VAL A 520 -24.40 22.66 16.34
N GLU A 521 -24.19 22.88 15.04
CA GLU A 521 -24.23 21.82 14.04
C GLU A 521 -22.87 21.12 13.95
N ASP A 522 -22.84 19.86 13.49
CA ASP A 522 -21.58 19.10 13.33
C ASP A 522 -20.59 19.80 12.37
N THR A 523 -21.09 20.57 11.40
CA THR A 523 -20.28 21.38 10.49
C THR A 523 -19.64 22.58 11.19
N ASP A 524 -20.33 23.18 12.17
CA ASP A 524 -19.77 24.21 13.04
C ASP A 524 -18.66 23.62 13.93
N VAL A 525 -18.89 22.41 14.46
CA VAL A 525 -17.90 21.65 15.24
C VAL A 525 -16.64 21.36 14.45
N ARG A 526 -16.79 20.87 13.22
CA ARG A 526 -15.66 20.58 12.33
C ARG A 526 -14.82 21.84 12.05
N LEU A 527 -15.47 22.99 11.87
CA LEU A 527 -14.81 24.26 11.58
C LEU A 527 -13.97 24.78 12.75
N TYR A 528 -14.53 24.85 13.95
CA TYR A 528 -13.76 25.36 15.08
C TYR A 528 -12.66 24.39 15.52
N ARG A 529 -12.86 23.07 15.38
CA ARG A 529 -11.81 22.06 15.62
C ARG A 529 -10.68 22.13 14.60
N ALA A 530 -10.96 22.57 13.38
CA ALA A 530 -9.92 22.82 12.38
C ALA A 530 -8.96 23.94 12.83
N VAL A 531 -9.47 25.00 13.47
CA VAL A 531 -8.62 26.10 13.96
C VAL A 531 -7.67 25.65 15.06
N GLU A 532 -8.08 24.70 15.91
CA GLU A 532 -7.23 24.14 16.98
C GLU A 532 -5.94 23.48 16.45
N TRP A 533 -5.93 22.99 15.20
CA TRP A 533 -4.70 22.49 14.58
C TRP A 533 -3.59 23.54 14.55
N PHE A 534 -3.92 24.83 14.35
CA PHE A 534 -2.91 25.89 14.37
C PHE A 534 -2.34 26.11 15.78
N GLU A 535 -3.16 25.94 16.83
CA GLU A 535 -2.68 25.98 18.21
C GLU A 535 -1.73 24.82 18.51
N ASP A 536 -2.08 23.60 18.09
CA ASP A 536 -1.29 22.40 18.33
C ASP A 536 0.11 22.48 17.67
N VAL A 537 0.20 23.11 16.48
CA VAL A 537 1.48 23.31 15.75
C VAL A 537 2.15 24.66 16.08
N LYS A 538 1.58 25.45 17.01
CA LYS A 538 2.09 26.75 17.47
C LYS A 538 2.21 27.79 16.34
N MET A 539 1.24 27.83 15.44
CA MET A 539 1.11 28.84 14.38
C MET A 539 0.18 29.95 14.84
N TRP A 540 0.67 30.83 15.73
CA TRP A 540 -0.16 31.80 16.44
C TRP A 540 -0.77 32.87 15.52
N SER A 541 -0.01 33.37 14.54
CA SER A 541 -0.51 34.33 13.53
C SER A 541 -1.70 33.76 12.75
N GLU A 542 -1.56 32.53 12.25
CA GLU A 542 -2.61 31.84 11.50
C GLU A 542 -3.78 31.46 12.39
N THR A 543 -3.55 31.12 13.67
CA THR A 543 -4.61 30.87 14.64
C THR A 543 -5.50 32.12 14.79
N ILE A 544 -4.89 33.30 14.94
CA ILE A 544 -5.61 34.56 15.10
C ILE A 544 -6.44 34.88 13.84
N ASP A 545 -5.82 34.84 12.66
CA ASP A 545 -6.50 35.11 11.39
C ASP A 545 -7.65 34.12 11.12
N ALA A 546 -7.43 32.83 11.36
CA ALA A 546 -8.47 31.81 11.21
C ALA A 546 -9.61 31.98 12.24
N SER A 547 -9.28 32.36 13.49
CA SER A 547 -10.27 32.62 14.54
C SER A 547 -11.16 33.81 14.20
N VAL A 548 -10.59 34.91 13.69
CA VAL A 548 -11.38 36.06 13.24
C VAL A 548 -12.30 35.67 12.09
N LYS A 549 -11.80 34.95 11.07
CA LYS A 549 -12.62 34.46 9.95
C LYS A 549 -13.75 33.55 10.42
N LEU A 550 -13.47 32.64 11.34
CA LEU A 550 -14.44 31.72 11.93
C LEU A 550 -15.54 32.47 12.69
N LEU A 551 -15.16 33.34 13.63
CA LEU A 551 -16.10 34.08 14.45
C LEU A 551 -16.95 35.03 13.59
N ARG A 552 -16.35 35.74 12.62
CA ARG A 552 -17.11 36.54 11.65
C ARG A 552 -18.14 35.69 10.91
N ARG A 553 -17.75 34.52 10.41
CA ARG A 553 -18.63 33.61 9.66
C ARG A 553 -19.83 33.18 10.51
N PHE A 554 -19.61 32.76 11.75
CA PHE A 554 -20.70 32.37 12.65
C PHE A 554 -21.58 33.54 13.05
N LEU A 555 -20.98 34.69 13.39
CA LEU A 555 -21.71 35.86 13.86
C LEU A 555 -22.55 36.50 12.74
N LEU A 556 -22.04 36.61 11.52
CA LEU A 556 -22.79 37.16 10.37
C LEU A 556 -24.00 36.29 9.97
N CYS A 557 -23.92 34.98 10.18
CA CYS A 557 -25.05 34.06 10.01
C CYS A 557 -25.94 33.94 11.26
N GLY A 558 -25.57 34.62 12.37
CA GLY A 558 -26.23 34.59 13.69
C GLY A 558 -26.27 33.24 14.39
N LYS A 559 -25.32 32.36 14.07
CA LYS A 559 -25.06 31.14 14.83
C LYS A 559 -24.31 31.47 16.13
N VAL A 560 -25.00 32.08 17.09
CA VAL A 560 -24.39 32.52 18.36
C VAL A 560 -23.96 31.37 19.26
N GLY A 561 -24.65 30.22 19.20
CA GLY A 561 -24.22 29.01 19.90
C GLY A 561 -22.83 28.54 19.44
N ALA A 562 -22.63 28.43 18.13
CA ALA A 562 -21.36 28.03 17.53
C ALA A 562 -20.24 29.05 17.82
N ALA A 563 -20.53 30.36 17.69
CA ALA A 563 -19.58 31.42 18.01
C ALA A 563 -19.17 31.41 19.49
N ARG A 564 -20.11 31.17 20.40
CA ARG A 564 -19.85 31.07 21.84
C ARG A 564 -18.97 29.86 22.14
N GLU A 565 -19.34 28.68 21.66
CA GLU A 565 -18.59 27.44 21.93
C GLU A 565 -17.17 27.54 21.36
N ALA A 566 -17.02 27.97 20.11
CA ALA A 566 -15.71 28.19 19.50
C ALA A 566 -14.88 29.22 20.28
N GLY A 567 -15.46 30.37 20.62
CA GLY A 567 -14.77 31.42 21.35
C GLY A 567 -14.36 31.01 22.76
N MET A 568 -15.15 30.21 23.47
CA MET A 568 -14.77 29.71 24.81
C MET A 568 -13.65 28.67 24.76
N ARG A 569 -13.51 27.93 23.65
CA ARG A 569 -12.43 26.97 23.44
C ARG A 569 -11.11 27.66 23.08
N LEU A 570 -11.19 28.71 22.26
CA LEU A 570 -10.08 29.61 21.96
C LEU A 570 -9.76 30.39 23.23
N ASN A 571 -8.74 29.98 24.00
CA ASN A 571 -8.30 30.73 25.16
C ASN A 571 -7.61 32.03 24.71
N VAL A 572 -8.40 33.01 24.25
CA VAL A 572 -7.92 34.26 23.62
C VAL A 572 -6.89 35.00 24.48
N PRO A 573 -7.04 35.11 25.82
CA PRO A 573 -6.01 35.72 26.66
C PRO A 573 -4.65 35.02 26.56
N MET A 574 -4.64 33.67 26.56
CA MET A 574 -3.42 32.88 26.40
C MET A 574 -2.87 33.02 24.97
N LEU A 575 -3.74 32.98 23.96
CA LEU A 575 -3.38 33.12 22.55
C LEU A 575 -2.69 34.47 22.28
N MET A 576 -3.24 35.57 22.78
CA MET A 576 -2.64 36.90 22.66
C MET A 576 -1.27 36.97 23.32
N GLN A 577 -1.13 36.37 24.51
CA GLN A 577 0.16 36.31 25.20
C GLN A 577 1.22 35.54 24.39
N GLN A 578 0.84 34.40 23.80
CA GLN A 578 1.75 33.59 22.98
C GLN A 578 2.10 34.28 21.66
N TYR A 579 1.11 34.90 21.00
CA TYR A 579 1.33 35.68 19.78
C TYR A 579 2.28 36.85 20.01
N GLN A 580 2.09 37.61 21.10
CA GLN A 580 3.01 38.67 21.49
C GLN A 580 4.42 38.12 21.74
N ALA A 581 4.53 36.97 22.41
CA ALA A 581 5.82 36.36 22.68
C ALA A 581 6.56 35.91 21.39
N ASP A 582 5.82 35.38 20.41
CA ASP A 582 6.36 34.89 19.14
C ASP A 582 6.76 36.03 18.19
N THR A 583 6.08 37.17 18.28
CA THR A 583 6.35 38.38 17.47
C THR A 583 7.40 39.32 18.07
N LEU A 584 7.93 39.03 19.27
CA LEU A 584 8.99 39.82 19.92
C LEU A 584 10.27 39.84 19.05
N GLY A 585 10.48 40.96 18.34
CA GLY A 585 11.70 41.22 17.56
C GLY A 585 11.55 41.04 16.05
N ALA A 586 10.36 40.70 15.55
CA ALA A 586 10.00 40.83 14.15
C ALA A 586 9.49 42.25 13.86
N ASP A 587 9.75 42.79 12.66
CA ASP A 587 9.04 43.99 12.19
C ASP A 587 7.57 43.61 12.02
N GLY A 588 6.75 43.91 13.03
CA GLY A 588 5.33 43.57 13.06
C GLY A 588 4.58 44.21 11.89
N ASN A 589 3.82 43.39 11.17
CA ASN A 589 2.93 43.87 10.12
C ASN A 589 1.73 44.58 10.79
N GLU A 590 1.48 45.85 10.42
CA GLU A 590 0.36 46.64 10.95
C GLU A 590 -0.99 45.93 10.76
N LEU A 591 -1.11 45.11 9.70
CA LEU A 591 -2.30 44.31 9.43
C LEU A 591 -2.50 43.19 10.47
N ASP A 592 -1.44 42.52 10.91
CA ASP A 592 -1.55 41.41 11.86
C ASP A 592 -1.94 41.93 13.25
N GLU A 593 -1.45 43.12 13.63
CA GLU A 593 -1.88 43.81 14.86
C GLU A 593 -3.35 44.26 14.82
N LEU A 594 -3.86 44.64 13.64
CA LEU A 594 -5.28 44.96 13.44
C LEU A 594 -6.16 43.72 13.64
N VAL A 595 -5.78 42.60 13.03
CA VAL A 595 -6.53 41.33 13.15
C VAL A 595 -6.49 40.80 14.58
N ALA A 596 -5.37 40.94 15.30
CA ALA A 596 -5.28 40.57 16.71
C ALA A 596 -6.25 41.39 17.59
N ARG A 597 -6.29 42.72 17.41
CA ARG A 597 -7.25 43.59 18.13
C ARG A 597 -8.69 43.28 17.77
N GLU A 598 -8.95 42.91 16.53
CA GLU A 598 -10.27 42.45 16.14
C GLU A 598 -10.69 41.18 16.88
N LEU A 599 -9.82 40.19 17.00
CA LEU A 599 -10.11 38.97 17.75
C LEU A 599 -10.47 39.26 19.21
N GLU A 600 -9.73 40.16 19.87
CA GLU A 600 -10.03 40.59 21.24
C GLU A 600 -11.44 41.22 21.35
N GLN A 601 -11.80 42.08 20.39
CA GLN A 601 -13.12 42.72 20.39
C GLN A 601 -14.25 41.73 20.04
N LEU A 602 -14.03 40.79 19.12
CA LEU A 602 -15.00 39.72 18.87
C LEU A 602 -15.16 38.84 20.12
N TYR A 603 -14.06 38.54 20.83
CA TYR A 603 -14.09 37.77 22.08
C TYR A 603 -14.85 38.48 23.21
N ASP A 604 -14.80 39.80 23.31
CA ASP A 604 -15.63 40.57 24.25
C ASP A 604 -17.14 40.30 24.04
N LEU A 605 -17.58 40.18 22.79
CA LEU A 605 -18.96 39.81 22.47
C LEU A 605 -19.24 38.36 22.89
N ILE A 606 -18.32 37.43 22.66
CA ILE A 606 -18.46 36.03 23.07
C ILE A 606 -18.57 35.91 24.59
N LEU A 607 -17.77 36.65 25.37
CA LEU A 607 -17.87 36.71 26.83
C LEU A 607 -19.24 37.21 27.29
N PHE A 608 -19.81 38.21 26.61
CA PHE A 608 -21.17 38.67 26.85
C PHE A 608 -22.22 37.58 26.56
N LEU A 609 -22.11 36.90 25.42
CA LEU A 609 -23.02 35.81 25.06
C LEU A 609 -22.98 34.65 26.06
N ASP A 610 -21.80 34.30 26.56
CA ASP A 610 -21.62 33.29 27.60
C ASP A 610 -22.18 33.72 28.97
N ALA A 611 -21.97 34.99 29.35
CA ALA A 611 -22.57 35.55 30.55
C ALA A 611 -24.10 35.55 30.50
N VAL A 612 -24.70 35.89 29.35
CA VAL A 612 -26.16 35.80 29.14
C VAL A 612 -26.63 34.34 29.19
N HIS A 613 -25.94 33.42 28.53
CA HIS A 613 -26.33 32.00 28.55
C HIS A 613 -26.28 31.39 29.95
N SER A 614 -25.18 31.60 30.68
CA SER A 614 -25.05 31.13 32.07
C SER A 614 -26.10 31.77 32.99
N TRP A 615 -26.47 33.04 32.76
CA TRP A 615 -27.60 33.67 33.45
C TRP A 615 -28.94 32.98 33.14
N GLU A 616 -29.19 32.60 31.88
CA GLU A 616 -30.41 31.89 31.50
C GLU A 616 -30.53 30.51 32.17
N GLU A 617 -29.42 29.76 32.24
CA GLU A 617 -29.37 28.47 32.94
C GLU A 617 -29.66 28.61 34.44
N LEU A 618 -29.09 29.62 35.09
CA LEU A 618 -29.34 29.94 36.50
C LEU A 618 -30.80 30.35 36.73
N MET A 619 -31.38 31.11 35.80
CA MET A 619 -32.78 31.54 35.87
C MET A 619 -33.77 30.39 35.71
N ASN A 620 -33.40 29.34 34.97
CA ASN A 620 -34.20 28.14 34.77
C ASN A 620 -34.01 27.10 35.90
N SER A 621 -33.00 27.28 36.76
CA SER A 621 -32.70 26.43 37.90
C SER A 621 -33.63 26.72 39.10
N PRO A 622 -33.83 25.76 40.03
CA PRO A 622 -34.68 25.97 41.20
C PRO A 622 -34.17 27.13 42.08
N ARG A 623 -35.09 27.93 42.60
CA ARG A 623 -34.77 29.16 43.34
C ARG A 623 -34.23 28.85 44.73
N THR A 624 -32.94 29.10 44.93
CA THR A 624 -32.26 29.12 46.23
C THR A 624 -31.71 30.52 46.51
N HIS A 625 -31.40 30.83 47.78
CA HIS A 625 -30.77 32.13 48.11
C HIS A 625 -29.41 32.29 47.40
N GLU A 626 -28.61 31.22 47.35
CA GLU A 626 -27.31 31.21 46.67
C GLU A 626 -27.47 31.50 45.17
N ASN A 627 -28.48 30.89 44.52
CA ASN A 627 -28.76 31.14 43.10
C ASN A 627 -29.18 32.60 42.86
N ASN A 628 -30.00 33.20 43.73
CA ASN A 628 -30.40 34.60 43.57
C ASN A 628 -29.21 35.57 43.66
N THR A 629 -28.24 35.30 44.54
CA THR A 629 -27.01 36.09 44.65
C THR A 629 -26.15 35.94 43.40
N GLN A 630 -26.00 34.73 42.87
CA GLN A 630 -25.26 34.48 41.63
C GLN A 630 -25.92 35.15 40.42
N ILE A 631 -27.26 35.12 40.32
CA ILE A 631 -28.00 35.81 39.26
C ILE A 631 -27.76 37.32 39.35
N ALA A 632 -27.81 37.94 40.54
CA ALA A 632 -27.54 39.37 40.70
C ALA A 632 -26.11 39.77 40.25
N HIS A 633 -25.11 38.94 40.59
CA HIS A 633 -23.74 39.13 40.12
C HIS A 633 -23.64 39.03 38.60
N LYS A 634 -24.29 38.03 37.99
CA LYS A 634 -24.33 37.87 36.53
C LYS A 634 -25.03 39.04 35.83
N VAL A 635 -26.12 39.56 36.37
CA VAL A 635 -26.79 40.76 35.82
C VAL A 635 -25.84 41.96 35.80
N THR A 636 -25.06 42.17 36.88
CA THR A 636 -24.08 43.26 36.95
C THR A 636 -22.91 43.05 35.98
N GLU A 637 -22.47 41.81 35.82
CA GLU A 637 -21.43 41.42 34.85
C GLU A 637 -21.88 41.69 33.41
N ILE A 638 -23.09 41.24 33.05
CA ILE A 638 -23.71 41.45 31.75
C ILE A 638 -23.85 42.95 31.48
N ALA A 639 -24.36 43.73 32.43
CA ALA A 639 -24.49 45.18 32.30
C ALA A 639 -23.15 45.88 32.00
N ARG A 640 -22.08 45.51 32.74
CA ARG A 640 -20.73 46.05 32.53
C ARG A 640 -20.17 45.67 31.14
N GLN A 641 -20.38 44.42 30.71
CA GLN A 641 -19.93 43.97 29.39
C GLN A 641 -20.72 44.66 28.27
N SER A 642 -22.04 44.81 28.42
CA SER A 642 -22.88 45.56 27.47
C SER A 642 -22.43 47.02 27.34
N ASP A 643 -22.10 47.68 28.45
CA ASP A 643 -21.63 49.06 28.44
C ASP A 643 -20.33 49.22 27.62
N LYS A 644 -19.35 48.33 27.84
CA LYS A 644 -18.12 48.25 27.03
C LYS A 644 -18.44 48.02 25.55
N LEU A 645 -19.33 47.07 25.24
CA LEU A 645 -19.68 46.74 23.87
C LEU A 645 -20.37 47.90 23.14
N ILE A 646 -21.28 48.60 23.82
CA ILE A 646 -22.05 49.70 23.22
C ILE A 646 -21.14 50.88 22.85
N HIS A 647 -20.21 51.23 23.75
CA HIS A 647 -19.40 52.44 23.61
C HIS A 647 -18.11 52.25 22.83
N ASP A 648 -17.49 51.06 22.87
CA ASP A 648 -16.13 50.87 22.31
C ASP A 648 -16.06 49.85 21.16
N TRP A 649 -17.05 48.95 21.03
CA TRP A 649 -16.93 47.79 20.12
C TRP A 649 -16.93 48.16 18.64
N LEU A 650 -15.86 47.74 17.96
CA LEU A 650 -15.55 47.90 16.54
C LEU A 650 -15.40 49.34 16.04
N ILE A 651 -15.53 50.37 16.90
CA ILE A 651 -15.55 51.78 16.46
C ILE A 651 -14.18 52.20 15.91
N GLU A 652 -13.12 52.06 16.72
CA GLU A 652 -11.76 52.41 16.30
C GLU A 652 -11.26 51.50 15.16
N LEU A 653 -11.67 50.23 15.16
CA LEU A 653 -11.34 49.29 14.09
C LEU A 653 -11.98 49.73 12.77
N LEU A 654 -13.27 50.08 12.74
CA LEU A 654 -13.93 50.56 11.53
C LEU A 654 -13.24 51.80 10.94
N GLN A 655 -12.75 52.71 11.79
CA GLN A 655 -11.98 53.87 11.33
C GLN A 655 -10.64 53.44 10.71
N GLN A 656 -9.87 52.58 11.39
CA GLN A 656 -8.56 52.15 10.93
C GLN A 656 -8.62 51.26 9.68
N TYR A 657 -9.68 50.43 9.55
CA TYR A 657 -9.96 49.64 8.35
C TYR A 657 -10.32 50.52 7.14
N THR A 658 -10.80 51.75 7.37
CA THR A 658 -11.11 52.74 6.31
C THR A 658 -9.87 53.51 5.85
N GLU A 659 -8.90 53.71 6.75
CA GLU A 659 -7.70 54.52 6.50
C GLU A 659 -6.58 53.73 5.78
N ASN A 660 -6.55 52.41 5.94
CA ASN A 660 -5.53 51.54 5.33
C ASN A 660 -5.94 51.06 3.91
N GLN A 661 -5.21 51.53 2.89
CA GLN A 661 -5.52 51.28 1.46
C GLN A 661 -5.29 49.84 0.99
N GLU A 662 -4.57 49.02 1.77
CA GLU A 662 -4.32 47.60 1.47
C GLU A 662 -5.44 46.66 1.96
N ILE A 663 -6.42 47.19 2.69
CA ILE A 663 -7.51 46.41 3.30
C ILE A 663 -8.63 46.14 2.29
N ARG A 664 -9.19 44.93 2.34
CA ARG A 664 -10.26 44.51 1.41
C ARG A 664 -11.56 45.26 1.77
N PRO A 665 -12.26 45.90 0.81
CA PRO A 665 -13.52 46.60 1.06
C PRO A 665 -14.60 45.74 1.74
N GLN A 666 -14.52 44.42 1.62
CA GLN A 666 -15.42 43.46 2.24
C GLN A 666 -15.30 43.42 3.77
N ASP A 667 -14.11 43.67 4.34
CA ASP A 667 -13.88 43.61 5.78
C ASP A 667 -14.61 44.73 6.52
N TYR A 668 -14.58 45.95 5.97
CA TYR A 668 -15.38 47.08 6.47
C TYR A 668 -16.88 46.75 6.47
N THR A 669 -17.38 46.19 5.36
CA THR A 669 -18.81 45.84 5.27
C THR A 669 -19.21 44.78 6.29
N HIS A 670 -18.36 43.76 6.50
CA HIS A 670 -18.61 42.73 7.50
C HIS A 670 -18.64 43.30 8.93
N LEU A 671 -17.66 44.12 9.31
CA LEU A 671 -17.61 44.74 10.63
C LEU A 671 -18.79 45.69 10.87
N SER A 672 -19.16 46.48 9.85
CA SER A 672 -20.33 47.36 9.92
C SER A 672 -21.62 46.55 10.10
N HIS A 673 -21.78 45.45 9.36
CA HIS A 673 -22.93 44.56 9.51
C HIS A 673 -22.96 43.89 10.89
N LEU A 674 -21.82 43.45 11.42
CA LEU A 674 -21.73 42.89 12.78
C LEU A 674 -22.22 43.91 13.82
N ARG A 675 -21.83 45.18 13.70
CA ARG A 675 -22.31 46.23 14.59
C ARG A 675 -23.83 46.42 14.51
N GLN A 676 -24.37 46.49 13.29
CA GLN A 676 -25.82 46.62 13.05
C GLN A 676 -26.62 45.42 13.57
N ILE A 677 -26.07 44.20 13.54
CA ILE A 677 -26.73 42.99 14.05
C ILE A 677 -26.66 42.94 15.59
N TYR A 678 -25.46 43.13 16.17
CA TYR A 678 -25.21 42.77 17.56
C TYR A 678 -25.38 43.91 18.55
N ILE A 679 -25.24 45.18 18.19
CA ILE A 679 -25.52 46.29 19.12
C ILE A 679 -27.01 46.30 19.53
N PRO A 680 -27.98 46.26 18.58
CA PRO A 680 -29.39 46.12 18.95
C PRO A 680 -29.67 44.84 19.74
N TYR A 681 -29.01 43.72 19.40
CA TYR A 681 -29.17 42.47 20.12
C TYR A 681 -28.67 42.54 21.57
N VAL A 682 -27.48 43.09 21.83
CA VAL A 682 -26.90 43.26 23.17
C VAL A 682 -27.85 44.07 24.05
N ILE A 683 -28.40 45.17 23.53
CA ILE A 683 -29.33 46.04 24.27
C ILE A 683 -30.65 45.32 24.57
N LEU A 684 -31.19 44.59 23.59
CA LEU A 684 -32.43 43.81 23.78
C LEU A 684 -32.23 42.65 24.78
N GLN A 685 -31.08 41.98 24.76
CA GLN A 685 -30.74 40.96 25.75
C GLN A 685 -30.57 41.57 27.14
N LEU A 686 -29.87 42.70 27.27
CA LEU A 686 -29.73 43.39 28.55
C LEU A 686 -31.09 43.81 29.13
N LEU A 687 -31.99 44.33 28.28
CA LEU A 687 -33.36 44.66 28.67
C LEU A 687 -34.12 43.42 29.14
N SER A 688 -34.05 42.31 28.41
CA SER A 688 -34.65 41.03 28.79
C SER A 688 -34.11 40.54 30.15
N VAL A 689 -32.79 40.61 30.35
CA VAL A 689 -32.08 40.25 31.58
C VAL A 689 -32.61 41.06 32.77
N TYR A 690 -32.72 42.38 32.62
CA TYR A 690 -33.25 43.26 33.67
C TYR A 690 -34.72 42.97 34.00
N VAL A 691 -35.58 42.87 32.96
CA VAL A 691 -37.02 42.65 33.15
C VAL A 691 -37.30 41.28 33.79
N ARG A 692 -36.60 40.23 33.37
CA ARG A 692 -36.76 38.87 33.93
C ARG A 692 -36.16 38.77 35.34
N SER A 693 -35.09 39.52 35.62
CA SER A 693 -34.44 39.55 36.94
C SER A 693 -35.10 40.49 37.96
N ARG A 694 -36.19 41.17 37.61
CA ARG A 694 -36.93 42.12 38.48
C ARG A 694 -37.31 41.61 39.87
N HIS A 695 -37.48 40.30 40.00
CA HIS A 695 -37.87 39.65 41.25
C HIS A 695 -36.71 39.55 42.26
N ILE A 696 -35.49 39.79 41.81
CA ILE A 696 -34.27 39.82 42.62
C ILE A 696 -34.02 41.25 43.12
N ASP A 697 -34.03 42.22 42.22
CA ASP A 697 -33.94 43.64 42.53
C ASP A 697 -34.92 44.44 41.67
N PRO A 698 -35.90 45.15 42.26
CA PRO A 698 -36.82 46.01 41.53
C PRO A 698 -36.13 47.14 40.74
N ARG A 699 -34.93 47.56 41.14
CA ARG A 699 -34.17 48.63 40.46
C ARG A 699 -33.83 48.29 39.02
N PHE A 700 -33.69 47.01 38.69
CA PHE A 700 -33.43 46.58 37.31
C PHE A 700 -34.53 47.02 36.33
N VAL A 701 -35.78 47.20 36.78
CA VAL A 701 -36.84 47.71 35.90
C VAL A 701 -36.60 49.19 35.56
N THR A 702 -36.07 49.97 36.50
CA THR A 702 -35.66 51.36 36.25
C THR A 702 -34.48 51.38 35.27
N ASP A 703 -33.46 50.56 35.51
CA ASP A 703 -32.29 50.44 34.63
C ASP A 703 -32.70 50.01 33.20
N ALA A 704 -33.71 49.12 33.07
CA ALA A 704 -34.25 48.71 31.77
C ALA A 704 -34.92 49.88 31.01
N ILE A 705 -35.57 50.80 31.70
CA ILE A 705 -36.19 51.98 31.08
C ILE A 705 -35.13 53.01 30.71
N GLU A 706 -34.07 53.16 31.52
CA GLU A 706 -32.94 54.05 31.22
C GLU A 706 -32.24 53.67 29.90
N LEU A 707 -32.30 52.41 29.45
CA LEU A 707 -31.83 52.00 28.13
C LEU A 707 -32.52 52.77 26.98
N SER A 708 -33.74 53.28 27.16
CA SER A 708 -34.41 54.11 26.15
C SER A 708 -33.72 55.47 25.96
N VAL A 709 -33.11 56.02 27.03
CA VAL A 709 -32.31 57.25 26.96
C VAL A 709 -30.99 56.98 26.24
N LEU A 710 -30.36 55.83 26.51
CA LEU A 710 -29.13 55.42 25.84
C LEU A 710 -29.33 55.23 24.33
N VAL A 711 -30.39 54.54 23.90
CA VAL A 711 -30.68 54.34 22.47
C VAL A 711 -31.01 55.66 21.76
N ALA A 712 -31.67 56.59 22.45
CA ALA A 712 -32.05 57.90 21.92
C ALA A 712 -30.90 58.93 21.93
N ASP A 713 -29.72 58.57 22.44
CA ASP A 713 -28.59 59.50 22.53
C ASP A 713 -28.00 59.84 21.15
N ASP A 714 -27.76 61.13 20.93
CA ASP A 714 -27.25 61.67 19.67
C ASP A 714 -25.74 61.47 19.50
N GLN A 715 -25.00 61.20 20.59
CA GLN A 715 -23.54 61.04 20.53
C GLN A 715 -23.14 59.70 19.90
N GLN A 716 -23.80 58.61 20.31
CA GLN A 716 -23.50 57.26 19.83
C GLN A 716 -24.36 56.83 18.62
N GLN A 717 -25.45 57.54 18.34
CA GLN A 717 -26.36 57.29 17.20
C GLN A 717 -26.90 55.86 17.09
N ILE A 718 -27.02 55.16 18.23
CA ILE A 718 -27.45 53.75 18.33
C ILE A 718 -28.85 53.54 17.72
N TYR A 719 -29.70 54.55 17.75
CA TYR A 719 -31.01 54.52 17.10
C TYR A 719 -30.92 54.20 15.60
N ARG A 720 -29.83 54.54 14.91
CA ARG A 720 -29.61 54.21 13.49
C ARG A 720 -29.41 52.71 13.31
N ASP A 721 -28.63 52.06 14.18
CA ASP A 721 -28.42 50.61 14.16
C ASP A 721 -29.76 49.86 14.38
N PHE A 722 -30.66 50.38 15.21
CA PHE A 722 -32.01 49.83 15.39
C PHE A 722 -32.94 50.04 14.18
N VAL A 723 -32.79 51.14 13.46
CA VAL A 723 -33.55 51.42 12.22
C VAL A 723 -33.06 50.51 11.10
N ASP A 724 -31.74 50.42 10.92
CA ASP A 724 -31.10 49.63 9.87
C ASP A 724 -31.33 48.13 10.08
N SER A 725 -31.32 47.66 11.33
CA SER A 725 -31.66 46.27 11.67
C SER A 725 -33.16 45.95 11.61
N GLY A 726 -34.03 46.96 11.52
CA GLY A 726 -35.49 46.78 11.54
C GLY A 726 -36.07 46.35 12.90
N ARG A 727 -35.28 46.38 13.98
CA ARG A 727 -35.67 45.91 15.33
C ARG A 727 -36.18 47.01 16.26
N LEU A 728 -36.34 48.23 15.77
CA LEU A 728 -36.84 49.36 16.58
C LEU A 728 -38.23 49.09 17.17
N GLU A 729 -39.13 48.47 16.41
CA GLU A 729 -40.48 48.15 16.90
C GLU A 729 -40.44 47.13 18.05
N GLU A 730 -39.62 46.09 17.94
CA GLU A 730 -39.39 45.10 18.99
C GLU A 730 -38.90 45.77 20.28
N PHE A 731 -37.91 46.66 20.16
CA PHE A 731 -37.37 47.42 21.29
C PHE A 731 -38.44 48.27 21.99
N LEU A 732 -39.23 49.02 21.23
CA LEU A 732 -40.29 49.86 21.80
C LEU A 732 -41.38 49.03 22.49
N GLN A 733 -41.74 47.87 21.94
CA GLN A 733 -42.67 46.95 22.59
C GLN A 733 -42.11 46.41 23.92
N CYS A 734 -40.82 46.03 23.95
CA CYS A 734 -40.14 45.58 25.16
C CYS A 734 -40.06 46.67 26.24
N ILE A 735 -39.73 47.91 25.87
CA ILE A 735 -39.74 49.06 26.79
C ILE A 735 -41.15 49.35 27.30
N PHE A 736 -42.18 49.28 26.45
CA PHE A 736 -43.56 49.45 26.87
C PHE A 736 -43.95 48.40 27.92
N GLN A 737 -43.59 47.14 27.71
CA GLN A 737 -43.81 46.07 28.68
C GLN A 737 -43.05 46.31 29.99
N ALA A 738 -41.80 46.77 29.94
CA ALA A 738 -41.03 47.14 31.14
C ALA A 738 -41.71 48.29 31.92
N SER A 739 -42.20 49.32 31.23
CA SER A 739 -42.90 50.46 31.84
C SER A 739 -44.22 50.07 32.51
N ALA A 740 -44.92 49.07 31.95
CA ALA A 740 -46.14 48.52 32.55
C ALA A 740 -45.87 47.72 33.83
N LEU A 741 -44.64 47.24 34.04
CA LEU A 741 -44.21 46.49 35.22
C LEU A 741 -43.67 47.39 36.35
N MET A 742 -43.40 48.67 36.05
CA MET A 742 -42.95 49.69 37.00
C MET A 742 -44.13 50.34 37.76
N ASN A 743 -45.31 50.36 37.15
CA ASN A 743 -46.57 50.82 37.74
C ASN A 743 -47.27 49.68 38.49
#